data_AF-A0A9D6IMU0-F1
#
_entry.id   AF-A0A9D6IMU0-F1
#
_cell.length_a   1.000
_cell.length_b   1.000
_cell.length_c   1.000
_cell.angle_alpha   90.00
_cell.angle_beta   90.00
_cell.angle_gamma   90.00
#
_symmetry.space_group_name_H-M   'P 1'
#
loop_
_entity.id
_entity.type
_entity.pdbx_description
1 polymer ?
#
loop_
_entity_poly.entity_id
_entity_poly.type
_entity_poly.pdbx_seq_one_letter_code
_entity_poly.pdbx_strand_id
1 'polypeptide(L)'
;MHRIRTIQATAGMAWLGAVMAIETMRTAAAARPGLSRKLVLAAAIMLVGTNAPLRAQMAGPRLMFADIESGPKTGGQSNLGAFISIYGEGFGATQGSSTVTIGGQPVASVTSWGQDNAARDLDRIVVQPGPGAASGNIVVTVGGQASNGLPFTVRAGNIYFVNQATGNDGNPGSYAQPWKTIWHARDAMVAGDTVYVIGGTFNQMDPYAPGWDTLLFLDAGAGSSGTASAPIAYLGYPGNPPFFQNDASRRGIYFNQDAGPLNYIVIGNVRIGSGMTEDAIPLSGIGHRIVGNNFSNGGVGNGIEVLGNTSAIEILGNLFDSNGTPATKEYSIYIAGFGINRDIDVGWNEIKNQQGGRAMQVFGHVAGDRVEDLRIHDNELVGSELNNIVMGNSDGGTEILGTVTVTGNIIAGSASQEGLRINDPQGTVIIENNTFYGNAVAQVYLERAGAGRITLRNNIIVAQAGQQYYEFDAGSSSASFAPANNLVFGAGPCDAWDAGCINQDPLFAGASDYHLQSGSPAIDQGVATSVSRDHDGIPRPQGAAFDIGAYEYYSHVPVCRVSCSATVPPSAGVGDTVSFQSSATLLDCAGGSVSYAWDFGDGSTSSEQNPTHAYATDGAYPWSLTTTAPGAVACGQSGTIGIGSAAGSADLTGSWTKITRKGSKINATFSCQNTGSAAAGSFMIRFYFSRKASAGSKSTLFKSQSVGALAAGASVALKVSGTPTSKHKYIIAVVDALDAVFEDDESDNTIARRLP
;
A
#
# COMPACT_ATOMS: atom_id res chain seq x y z
N MET A 1 53.43 16.06 -0.79
CA MET A 1 52.72 16.01 0.49
C MET A 1 52.58 17.42 1.05
N HIS A 2 51.45 18.08 0.80
CA HIS A 2 51.14 19.37 1.43
C HIS A 2 49.64 19.70 1.31
N ARG A 3 49.08 20.31 2.37
CA ARG A 3 47.78 20.99 2.47
C ARG A 3 46.50 20.16 2.22
N ILE A 4 45.74 19.96 3.29
CA ILE A 4 44.28 19.80 3.29
C ILE A 4 43.69 21.02 4.01
N ARG A 5 42.59 21.58 3.49
CA ARG A 5 41.83 22.68 4.11
C ARG A 5 40.33 22.50 3.80
N THR A 6 39.52 22.99 4.74
CA THR A 6 38.09 23.30 4.58
C THR A 6 37.09 22.13 4.57
N ILE A 7 36.44 21.90 5.72
CA ILE A 7 34.98 21.81 5.94
C ILE A 7 34.77 21.96 7.46
N GLN A 8 34.31 23.13 7.91
CA GLN A 8 33.67 23.40 9.22
C GLN A 8 33.38 24.92 9.32
N ALA A 9 32.27 25.39 8.72
CA ALA A 9 31.87 26.80 8.80
C ALA A 9 30.38 27.02 8.41
N THR A 10 29.42 26.50 9.19
CA THR A 10 27.99 26.88 9.03
C THR A 10 27.14 26.84 10.30
N ALA A 11 27.53 26.14 11.37
CA ALA A 11 26.76 26.09 12.62
C ALA A 11 27.07 27.25 13.61
N GLY A 12 28.19 27.96 13.43
CA GLY A 12 28.69 28.94 14.42
C GLY A 12 28.13 30.38 14.31
N MET A 13 27.48 30.75 13.21
CA MET A 13 27.08 32.15 12.97
C MET A 13 25.69 32.52 13.49
N ALA A 14 24.74 31.58 13.53
CA ALA A 14 23.39 31.84 14.05
C ALA A 14 23.39 32.22 15.55
N TRP A 15 24.29 31.61 16.34
CA TRP A 15 24.35 31.83 17.79
C TRP A 15 24.97 33.19 18.17
N LEU A 16 26.02 33.64 17.45
CA LEU A 16 26.59 34.98 17.69
C LEU A 16 25.62 36.12 17.32
N GLY A 17 24.80 35.95 16.27
CA GLY A 17 23.81 36.95 15.87
C GLY A 17 22.75 37.20 16.93
N ALA A 18 22.21 36.13 17.53
CA ALA A 18 21.20 36.23 18.59
C ALA A 18 21.76 36.87 19.87
N VAL A 19 22.98 36.53 20.28
CA VAL A 19 23.62 37.10 21.48
C VAL A 19 23.89 38.60 21.32
N MET A 20 24.44 39.03 20.18
CA MET A 20 24.66 40.46 19.91
C MET A 20 23.37 41.29 19.85
N ALA A 21 22.27 40.73 19.33
CA ALA A 21 20.97 41.40 19.34
C ALA A 21 20.45 41.65 20.77
N ILE A 22 20.55 40.65 21.65
CA ILE A 22 20.12 40.74 23.06
C ILE A 22 20.96 41.78 23.83
N GLU A 23 22.26 41.84 23.58
CA GLU A 23 23.18 42.78 24.25
C GLU A 23 23.00 44.23 23.78
N THR A 24 22.65 44.42 22.50
CA THR A 24 22.29 45.73 21.92
C THR A 24 20.94 46.24 22.46
N MET A 25 19.97 45.35 22.70
CA MET A 25 18.69 45.72 23.33
C MET A 25 18.84 46.05 24.82
N ARG A 26 19.72 45.34 25.54
CA ARG A 26 20.04 45.65 26.96
C ARG A 26 20.66 47.03 27.15
N THR A 27 21.55 47.44 26.26
CA THR A 27 22.21 48.75 26.34
C THR A 27 21.27 49.90 25.97
N ALA A 28 20.34 49.71 25.02
CA ALA A 28 19.30 50.69 24.70
C ALA A 28 18.31 50.92 25.87
N ALA A 29 17.97 49.89 26.64
CA ALA A 29 17.03 49.99 27.75
C ALA A 29 17.56 50.78 28.97
N ALA A 30 18.88 50.94 29.10
CA ALA A 30 19.51 51.64 30.23
C ALA A 30 19.47 53.19 30.13
N ALA A 31 19.11 53.74 28.97
CA ALA A 31 19.33 55.16 28.67
C ALA A 31 18.13 56.12 28.92
N ARG A 32 16.92 55.61 29.21
CA ARG A 32 15.71 56.45 29.38
C ARG A 32 14.71 55.90 30.43
N PRO A 33 14.73 56.40 31.67
CA PRO A 33 13.73 56.04 32.68
C PRO A 33 12.43 56.82 32.43
N GLY A 34 11.46 56.25 31.71
CA GLY A 34 10.19 56.95 31.48
C GLY A 34 9.11 56.29 30.61
N LEU A 35 9.39 55.27 29.81
CA LEU A 35 8.32 54.56 29.08
C LEU A 35 7.79 53.37 29.88
N SER A 36 6.47 53.37 30.11
CA SER A 36 5.80 52.37 30.95
C SER A 36 5.87 50.95 30.37
N ARG A 37 5.85 49.94 31.26
CA ARG A 37 5.85 48.50 30.94
C ARG A 37 4.73 48.03 29.98
N LYS A 38 3.75 48.87 29.65
CA LYS A 38 2.60 48.51 28.78
C LYS A 38 2.92 48.49 27.28
N LEU A 39 4.02 49.09 26.81
CA LEU A 39 4.38 49.04 25.37
C LEU A 39 5.30 47.86 25.01
N VAL A 40 6.05 47.31 25.96
CA VAL A 40 6.94 46.15 25.72
C VAL A 40 6.16 44.84 25.72
N LEU A 41 5.03 44.77 26.43
CA LEU A 41 4.17 43.58 26.45
C LEU A 41 3.38 43.38 25.13
N ALA A 42 3.26 44.42 24.29
CA ALA A 42 2.59 44.33 22.99
C ALA A 42 3.49 43.84 21.84
N ALA A 43 4.82 43.82 22.04
CA ALA A 43 5.80 43.39 21.03
C ALA A 43 6.46 42.02 21.33
N ALA A 44 6.17 41.44 22.50
CA ALA A 44 6.65 40.12 22.92
C ALA A 44 5.60 39.00 22.81
N ILE A 45 4.39 39.32 22.32
CA ILE A 45 3.27 38.37 22.11
C ILE A 45 2.93 38.33 20.61
N MET A 46 3.95 38.27 19.74
CA MET A 46 3.74 38.15 18.28
C MET A 46 4.78 37.30 17.54
N LEU A 47 5.63 36.54 18.26
CA LEU A 47 6.45 35.47 17.69
C LEU A 47 6.65 34.35 18.73
N VAL A 48 5.68 33.42 18.78
CA VAL A 48 5.75 31.94 18.85
C VAL A 48 4.29 31.51 19.08
N GLY A 49 3.45 31.78 18.09
CA GLY A 49 2.11 31.19 17.99
C GLY A 49 2.17 30.11 16.93
N THR A 50 2.58 28.91 17.31
CA THR A 50 2.51 27.73 16.43
C THR A 50 1.04 27.32 16.32
N ASN A 51 0.35 27.92 15.34
CA ASN A 51 -1.02 27.57 14.99
C ASN A 51 -1.01 26.17 14.34
N ALA A 52 -1.22 25.14 15.16
CA ALA A 52 -1.37 23.75 14.76
C ALA A 52 -2.88 23.34 14.85
N PRO A 53 -3.44 22.53 13.92
CA PRO A 53 -4.90 22.49 13.68
C PRO A 53 -5.80 21.48 14.47
N LEU A 54 -7.08 21.88 14.71
CA LEU A 54 -8.31 21.09 14.96
C LEU A 54 -8.36 19.82 14.10
N ARG A 55 -8.66 18.69 14.68
CA ARG A 55 -9.63 17.77 14.08
C ARG A 55 -10.91 17.81 14.90
N ALA A 56 -11.61 18.95 14.81
CA ALA A 56 -12.99 19.04 15.29
C ALA A 56 -13.76 18.09 14.40
N GLN A 57 -14.12 16.93 14.96
CA GLN A 57 -14.62 15.74 14.27
C GLN A 57 -15.31 16.05 12.93
N MET A 58 -14.85 15.39 11.86
CA MET A 58 -15.62 15.25 10.61
C MET A 58 -17.09 14.91 10.94
N ALA A 59 -18.02 15.18 10.02
CA ALA A 59 -19.46 14.95 10.22
C ALA A 59 -19.89 13.46 10.39
N GLY A 60 -18.94 12.59 10.71
CA GLY A 60 -18.95 11.13 10.64
C GLY A 60 -17.59 10.64 10.15
N PRO A 61 -17.25 9.36 10.39
CA PRO A 61 -16.28 8.68 9.53
C PRO A 61 -16.74 8.71 8.06
N ARG A 62 -15.86 8.45 7.10
CA ARG A 62 -16.21 8.38 5.67
C ARG A 62 -15.85 7.02 5.09
N LEU A 63 -16.71 6.52 4.21
CA LEU A 63 -16.51 5.30 3.43
C LEU A 63 -16.24 5.71 1.99
N MET A 64 -15.10 5.29 1.41
CA MET A 64 -14.79 5.55 0.00
C MET A 64 -15.22 4.35 -0.85
N PHE A 65 -14.68 3.16 -0.55
CA PHE A 65 -14.96 1.94 -1.29
C PHE A 65 -14.82 0.68 -0.40
N ALA A 66 -15.20 -0.46 -0.96
CA ALA A 66 -14.95 -1.78 -0.39
C ALA A 66 -14.39 -2.73 -1.47
N ASP A 67 -13.73 -3.80 -1.03
CA ASP A 67 -13.24 -4.87 -1.93
C ASP A 67 -14.40 -5.52 -2.71
N ILE A 68 -15.47 -5.90 -2.00
CA ILE A 68 -16.72 -6.43 -2.58
C ILE A 68 -17.95 -5.59 -2.23
N GLU A 69 -18.78 -5.31 -3.24
CA GLU A 69 -20.08 -4.61 -3.08
C GLU A 69 -21.26 -5.57 -2.93
N SER A 70 -21.02 -6.86 -3.08
CA SER A 70 -22.06 -7.87 -2.90
C SER A 70 -21.48 -9.21 -2.50
N GLY A 71 -22.15 -9.90 -1.57
CA GLY A 71 -21.65 -11.17 -1.07
C GLY A 71 -22.62 -11.96 -0.19
N PRO A 72 -22.28 -13.22 0.07
CA PRO A 72 -23.03 -14.10 0.98
C PRO A 72 -22.90 -13.70 2.44
N LYS A 73 -24.04 -13.68 3.15
CA LYS A 73 -24.12 -13.40 4.59
C LYS A 73 -24.04 -14.61 5.52
N THR A 74 -23.88 -15.80 4.93
CA THR A 74 -23.79 -17.10 5.60
C THR A 74 -22.75 -17.95 4.86
N GLY A 75 -22.34 -19.06 5.45
CA GLY A 75 -21.19 -19.83 5.00
C GLY A 75 -19.87 -19.21 5.46
N GLY A 76 -18.76 -19.67 4.89
CA GLY A 76 -17.43 -19.18 5.23
C GLY A 76 -16.97 -19.65 6.62
N GLN A 77 -16.05 -18.91 7.23
CA GLN A 77 -15.60 -19.19 8.59
C GLN A 77 -16.75 -18.92 9.58
N SER A 78 -17.01 -19.87 10.47
CA SER A 78 -18.04 -19.80 11.52
C SER A 78 -19.47 -19.47 11.04
N ASN A 79 -19.78 -19.70 9.74
CA ASN A 79 -21.06 -19.35 9.12
C ASN A 79 -21.42 -17.85 9.15
N LEU A 80 -20.42 -16.97 9.24
CA LEU A 80 -20.61 -15.51 9.36
C LEU A 80 -20.65 -14.76 8.01
N GLY A 81 -20.53 -15.48 6.88
CA GLY A 81 -20.51 -14.86 5.56
C GLY A 81 -19.14 -14.31 5.15
N ALA A 82 -19.13 -13.54 4.07
CA ALA A 82 -17.92 -13.01 3.45
C ALA A 82 -17.20 -12.01 4.36
N PHE A 83 -15.87 -12.03 4.35
CA PHE A 83 -15.08 -10.89 4.82
C PHE A 83 -15.19 -9.75 3.80
N ILE A 84 -15.49 -8.56 4.29
CA ILE A 84 -15.59 -7.33 3.50
C ILE A 84 -14.53 -6.38 4.06
N SER A 85 -13.56 -5.99 3.22
CA SER A 85 -12.58 -4.96 3.54
C SER A 85 -13.15 -3.61 3.12
N ILE A 86 -13.34 -2.70 4.07
CA ILE A 86 -13.96 -1.40 3.87
C ILE A 86 -12.89 -0.33 4.12
N TYR A 87 -12.77 0.62 3.18
CA TYR A 87 -11.72 1.63 3.14
C TYR A 87 -12.33 3.03 3.28
N GLY A 88 -11.63 3.91 4.01
CA GLY A 88 -12.02 5.31 4.13
C GLY A 88 -11.29 6.01 5.26
N GLU A 89 -12.00 6.82 6.04
CA GLU A 89 -11.38 7.74 6.99
C GLU A 89 -12.18 7.96 8.27
N GLY A 90 -11.48 8.39 9.31
CA GLY A 90 -12.08 8.77 10.59
C GLY A 90 -12.61 7.57 11.38
N PHE A 91 -12.20 6.35 11.02
CA PHE A 91 -12.40 5.13 11.79
C PHE A 91 -11.50 5.16 13.05
N GLY A 92 -10.30 5.73 12.91
CA GLY A 92 -9.32 5.88 13.97
C GLY A 92 -8.62 4.56 14.34
N ALA A 93 -7.57 4.67 15.14
CA ALA A 93 -6.63 3.57 15.41
C ALA A 93 -7.24 2.31 16.07
N THR A 94 -8.36 2.41 16.80
CA THR A 94 -9.00 1.27 17.48
C THR A 94 -10.53 1.38 17.42
N GLN A 95 -11.22 0.24 17.44
CA GLN A 95 -12.69 0.21 17.35
C GLN A 95 -13.35 0.93 18.54
N GLY A 96 -12.96 0.60 19.78
CA GLY A 96 -13.57 1.14 20.99
C GLY A 96 -15.09 0.91 21.04
N SER A 97 -15.87 1.99 21.08
CA SER A 97 -17.35 1.95 21.04
C SER A 97 -17.94 2.04 19.63
N SER A 98 -17.10 2.06 18.60
CA SER A 98 -17.52 2.21 17.20
C SER A 98 -18.19 0.95 16.67
N THR A 99 -19.17 1.13 15.80
CA THR A 99 -20.02 0.05 15.27
C THR A 99 -20.09 0.07 13.75
N VAL A 100 -20.43 -1.08 13.16
CA VAL A 100 -20.64 -1.23 11.73
C VAL A 100 -21.97 -1.93 11.51
N THR A 101 -22.76 -1.41 10.55
CA THR A 101 -24.04 -2.02 10.15
C THR A 101 -24.07 -2.23 8.64
N ILE A 102 -24.84 -3.22 8.19
CA ILE A 102 -25.11 -3.53 6.79
C ILE A 102 -26.61 -3.70 6.63
N GLY A 103 -27.24 -2.87 5.79
CA GLY A 103 -28.71 -2.81 5.68
C GLY A 103 -29.39 -2.40 7.00
N GLY A 104 -28.69 -1.61 7.83
CA GLY A 104 -29.15 -1.20 9.17
C GLY A 104 -29.10 -2.31 10.24
N GLN A 105 -28.53 -3.48 9.94
CA GLN A 105 -28.30 -4.55 10.92
C GLN A 105 -26.82 -4.58 11.34
N PRO A 106 -26.49 -4.76 12.63
CA PRO A 106 -25.10 -4.92 13.07
C PRO A 106 -24.40 -6.07 12.35
N VAL A 107 -23.12 -5.87 11.99
CA VAL A 107 -22.26 -6.95 11.50
C VAL A 107 -22.04 -7.99 12.61
N ALA A 108 -21.92 -9.26 12.25
CA ALA A 108 -21.70 -10.33 13.23
C ALA A 108 -20.25 -10.43 13.72
N SER A 109 -19.29 -9.87 12.98
CA SER A 109 -17.89 -9.78 13.39
C SER A 109 -17.20 -8.56 12.80
N VAL A 110 -16.26 -8.00 13.56
CA VAL A 110 -15.23 -7.05 13.12
C VAL A 110 -13.90 -7.75 13.39
N THR A 111 -13.19 -8.15 12.33
CA THR A 111 -11.96 -8.95 12.43
C THR A 111 -10.68 -8.14 12.30
N SER A 112 -10.79 -6.89 11.84
CA SER A 112 -9.69 -5.92 11.83
C SER A 112 -10.27 -4.52 11.91
N TRP A 113 -9.59 -3.64 12.64
CA TRP A 113 -9.88 -2.22 12.71
C TRP A 113 -8.57 -1.47 12.92
N GLY A 114 -8.31 -0.43 12.13
CA GLY A 114 -7.25 0.50 12.48
C GLY A 114 -6.87 1.52 11.42
N GLN A 115 -6.09 2.49 11.90
CA GLN A 115 -5.13 3.27 11.14
C GLN A 115 -3.92 2.39 10.81
N ASP A 116 -4.11 1.40 9.94
CA ASP A 116 -2.98 0.66 9.38
C ASP A 116 -3.21 0.29 7.91
N ASN A 117 -3.14 1.36 7.12
CA ASN A 117 -2.69 1.28 5.74
C ASN A 117 -1.62 2.38 5.57
N ALA A 118 -0.48 2.20 6.25
CA ALA A 118 0.66 3.12 6.20
C ALA A 118 1.24 3.36 4.79
N ALA A 119 0.68 2.71 3.76
CA ALA A 119 0.96 2.85 2.34
C ALA A 119 -0.32 3.07 1.51
N ARG A 120 -1.32 3.77 2.08
CA ARG A 120 -2.48 4.38 1.38
C ARG A 120 -3.05 5.66 2.02
N ASP A 121 -2.61 6.01 3.23
CA ASP A 121 -3.21 7.01 4.14
C ASP A 121 -4.72 6.83 4.48
N LEU A 122 -5.34 5.73 4.01
CA LEU A 122 -6.73 5.36 4.31
C LEU A 122 -6.84 4.41 5.51
N ASP A 123 -7.81 4.67 6.40
CA ASP A 123 -8.26 3.72 7.41
C ASP A 123 -8.87 2.47 6.76
N ARG A 124 -8.66 1.30 7.36
CA ARG A 124 -9.27 0.04 6.92
C ARG A 124 -9.92 -0.71 8.08
N ILE A 125 -11.13 -1.20 7.85
CA ILE A 125 -11.80 -2.19 8.69
C ILE A 125 -12.08 -3.45 7.89
N VAL A 126 -12.15 -4.60 8.55
CA VAL A 126 -12.60 -5.86 7.95
C VAL A 126 -13.73 -6.43 8.80
N VAL A 127 -14.86 -6.74 8.17
CA VAL A 127 -16.09 -7.17 8.85
C VAL A 127 -16.68 -8.43 8.21
N GLN A 128 -17.53 -9.13 8.94
CA GLN A 128 -18.39 -10.19 8.40
C GLN A 128 -19.87 -9.88 8.68
N PRO A 129 -20.76 -9.91 7.67
CA PRO A 129 -22.15 -9.48 7.78
C PRO A 129 -22.99 -10.35 8.74
N GLY A 130 -22.82 -11.67 8.68
CA GLY A 130 -23.56 -12.66 9.45
C GLY A 130 -25.04 -12.83 9.07
N PRO A 131 -25.71 -13.89 9.61
CA PRO A 131 -27.04 -14.31 9.18
C PRO A 131 -28.14 -13.23 9.31
N GLY A 132 -27.96 -12.25 10.19
CA GLY A 132 -28.91 -11.15 10.41
C GLY A 132 -28.90 -10.06 9.32
N ALA A 133 -27.81 -9.90 8.57
CA ALA A 133 -27.65 -8.80 7.61
C ALA A 133 -28.71 -8.79 6.49
N ALA A 134 -28.92 -7.62 5.89
CA ALA A 134 -29.79 -7.42 4.73
C ALA A 134 -29.11 -6.49 3.72
N SER A 135 -29.58 -6.50 2.46
CA SER A 135 -29.09 -5.56 1.44
C SER A 135 -29.43 -4.12 1.82
N GLY A 136 -28.52 -3.21 1.51
CA GLY A 136 -28.58 -1.80 1.88
C GLY A 136 -27.20 -1.29 2.22
N ASN A 137 -27.10 -0.07 2.74
CA ASN A 137 -25.80 0.55 2.96
C ASN A 137 -25.02 -0.13 4.09
N ILE A 138 -23.73 -0.31 3.88
CA ILE A 138 -22.71 -0.33 4.92
C ILE A 138 -22.68 1.06 5.55
N VAL A 139 -22.72 1.13 6.88
CA VAL A 139 -22.54 2.38 7.64
C VAL A 139 -21.64 2.09 8.83
N VAL A 140 -20.59 2.88 8.97
CA VAL A 140 -19.68 2.87 10.12
C VAL A 140 -20.06 4.03 11.05
N THR A 141 -20.10 3.80 12.36
CA THR A 141 -20.43 4.84 13.34
C THR A 141 -19.31 4.95 14.36
N VAL A 142 -18.69 6.13 14.44
CA VAL A 142 -17.54 6.44 15.30
C VAL A 142 -17.87 7.65 16.16
N GLY A 143 -17.67 7.55 17.48
CA GLY A 143 -18.04 8.62 18.41
C GLY A 143 -19.51 9.03 18.34
N GLY A 144 -20.40 8.12 17.95
CA GLY A 144 -21.84 8.39 17.75
C GLY A 144 -22.20 9.11 16.44
N GLN A 145 -21.22 9.43 15.58
CA GLN A 145 -21.47 10.00 14.25
C GLN A 145 -21.39 8.90 13.19
N ALA A 146 -22.40 8.84 12.31
CA ALA A 146 -22.50 7.84 11.25
C ALA A 146 -21.83 8.31 9.95
N SER A 147 -21.27 7.37 9.19
CA SER A 147 -20.71 7.65 7.87
C SER A 147 -21.76 7.94 6.81
N ASN A 148 -21.29 8.38 5.63
CA ASN A 148 -22.03 8.13 4.40
C ASN A 148 -22.31 6.62 4.25
N GLY A 149 -23.41 6.29 3.58
CA GLY A 149 -23.72 4.92 3.25
C GLY A 149 -22.96 4.46 2.01
N LEU A 150 -22.24 3.35 2.12
CA LEU A 150 -21.64 2.64 0.98
C LEU A 150 -22.58 1.48 0.59
N PRO A 151 -23.16 1.43 -0.62
CA PRO A 151 -24.12 0.39 -0.99
C PRO A 151 -23.55 -1.03 -0.90
N PHE A 152 -24.32 -1.97 -0.34
CA PHE A 152 -23.94 -3.39 -0.33
C PHE A 152 -25.14 -4.31 -0.57
N THR A 153 -24.97 -5.29 -1.45
CA THR A 153 -26.01 -6.28 -1.78
C THR A 153 -25.71 -7.62 -1.11
N VAL A 154 -26.51 -7.96 -0.10
CA VAL A 154 -26.55 -9.31 0.46
C VAL A 154 -27.22 -10.24 -0.56
N ARG A 155 -26.52 -11.29 -0.96
CA ARG A 155 -26.98 -12.24 -1.99
C ARG A 155 -26.56 -13.68 -1.68
N ALA A 156 -27.00 -14.63 -2.50
CA ALA A 156 -26.49 -15.99 -2.46
C ALA A 156 -25.08 -16.10 -3.09
N GLY A 157 -24.36 -17.16 -2.72
CA GLY A 157 -22.99 -17.48 -3.13
C GLY A 157 -22.35 -18.41 -2.10
N ASN A 158 -21.41 -19.26 -2.52
CA ASN A 158 -20.61 -20.07 -1.61
C ASN A 158 -19.35 -19.30 -1.18
N ILE A 159 -18.74 -19.71 -0.07
CA ILE A 159 -17.47 -19.18 0.40
C ILE A 159 -16.49 -20.33 0.57
N TYR A 160 -15.41 -20.28 -0.19
CA TYR A 160 -14.35 -21.27 -0.22
C TYR A 160 -13.02 -20.71 0.31
N PHE A 161 -12.07 -21.61 0.56
CA PHE A 161 -10.75 -21.30 1.05
C PHE A 161 -9.70 -22.12 0.31
N VAL A 162 -8.60 -21.46 -0.06
CA VAL A 162 -7.41 -22.09 -0.65
C VAL A 162 -6.23 -21.88 0.31
N ASN A 163 -5.48 -22.94 0.60
CA ASN A 163 -4.22 -22.86 1.32
C ASN A 163 -3.20 -23.79 0.65
N GLN A 164 -2.18 -23.23 0.02
CA GLN A 164 -1.20 -23.99 -0.76
C GLN A 164 -0.36 -24.97 0.11
N ALA A 165 -0.15 -24.63 1.38
CA ALA A 165 0.67 -25.41 2.31
C ALA A 165 -0.11 -26.60 2.92
N THR A 166 -1.38 -26.38 3.32
CA THR A 166 -2.16 -27.37 4.08
C THR A 166 -3.35 -27.96 3.34
N GLY A 167 -3.78 -27.35 2.24
CA GLY A 167 -4.97 -27.75 1.49
C GLY A 167 -4.80 -28.98 0.60
N ASN A 168 -5.92 -29.46 0.08
CA ASN A 168 -6.03 -30.56 -0.88
C ASN A 168 -7.22 -30.30 -1.81
N ASP A 169 -7.04 -30.42 -3.13
CA ASP A 169 -8.10 -30.18 -4.11
C ASP A 169 -9.17 -31.30 -4.14
N GLY A 170 -8.99 -32.38 -3.36
CA GLY A 170 -10.05 -33.33 -3.02
C GLY A 170 -10.94 -32.92 -1.84
N ASN A 171 -10.64 -31.79 -1.17
CA ASN A 171 -11.44 -31.26 -0.06
C ASN A 171 -12.69 -30.49 -0.56
N PRO A 172 -13.69 -30.24 0.30
CA PRO A 172 -14.86 -29.42 -0.06
C PRO A 172 -14.59 -27.89 -0.12
N GLY A 173 -13.33 -27.44 0.02
CA GLY A 173 -12.98 -26.01 -0.01
C GLY A 173 -13.40 -25.20 1.23
N SER A 174 -13.82 -25.85 2.31
CA SER A 174 -14.20 -25.19 3.56
C SER A 174 -12.99 -24.64 4.33
N TYR A 175 -13.18 -23.72 5.29
CA TYR A 175 -12.08 -23.18 6.10
C TYR A 175 -11.24 -24.26 6.81
N ALA A 176 -11.90 -25.30 7.34
CA ALA A 176 -11.24 -26.41 8.04
C ALA A 176 -10.65 -27.47 7.10
N GLN A 177 -11.07 -27.49 5.83
CA GLN A 177 -10.60 -28.39 4.78
C GLN A 177 -10.49 -27.59 3.47
N PRO A 178 -9.46 -26.74 3.35
CA PRO A 178 -9.32 -25.85 2.21
C PRO A 178 -8.82 -26.61 0.97
N TRP A 179 -9.08 -26.06 -0.20
CA TRP A 179 -8.42 -26.47 -1.43
C TRP A 179 -6.94 -26.12 -1.40
N LYS A 180 -6.14 -26.75 -2.26
CA LYS A 180 -4.70 -26.52 -2.35
C LYS A 180 -4.35 -25.46 -3.38
N THR A 181 -4.97 -25.50 -4.55
CA THR A 181 -4.57 -24.70 -5.71
C THR A 181 -5.62 -23.64 -6.04
N ILE A 182 -5.14 -22.50 -6.54
CA ILE A 182 -6.02 -21.36 -6.86
C ILE A 182 -6.79 -21.57 -8.18
N TRP A 183 -6.19 -22.26 -9.15
CA TRP A 183 -6.87 -22.66 -10.37
C TRP A 183 -7.96 -23.72 -10.13
N HIS A 184 -7.84 -24.57 -9.11
CA HIS A 184 -8.98 -25.44 -8.73
C HIS A 184 -10.19 -24.62 -8.24
N ALA A 185 -9.98 -23.48 -7.58
CA ALA A 185 -11.07 -22.57 -7.25
C ALA A 185 -11.72 -21.96 -8.50
N ARG A 186 -10.94 -21.62 -9.54
CA ARG A 186 -11.49 -21.20 -10.86
C ARG A 186 -12.35 -22.30 -11.49
N ASP A 187 -11.87 -23.54 -11.48
CA ASP A 187 -12.55 -24.67 -12.10
C ASP A 187 -13.87 -25.02 -11.38
N ALA A 188 -13.96 -24.73 -10.07
CA ALA A 188 -15.09 -25.10 -9.21
C ALA A 188 -16.13 -23.98 -8.96
N MET A 189 -15.71 -22.71 -8.95
CA MET A 189 -16.59 -21.58 -8.60
C MET A 189 -17.55 -21.20 -9.73
N VAL A 190 -18.77 -20.80 -9.34
CA VAL A 190 -19.80 -20.26 -10.22
C VAL A 190 -20.17 -18.83 -9.84
N ALA A 191 -20.95 -18.15 -10.70
CA ALA A 191 -21.36 -16.76 -10.51
C ALA A 191 -21.90 -16.49 -9.10
N GLY A 192 -21.18 -15.66 -8.35
CA GLY A 192 -21.50 -15.28 -6.99
C GLY A 192 -20.65 -15.92 -5.89
N ASP A 193 -19.83 -16.92 -6.20
CA ASP A 193 -18.94 -17.52 -5.21
C ASP A 193 -17.78 -16.59 -4.81
N THR A 194 -17.16 -16.87 -3.66
CA THR A 194 -16.00 -16.14 -3.15
C THR A 194 -14.98 -17.12 -2.61
N VAL A 195 -13.69 -16.92 -2.90
CA VAL A 195 -12.59 -17.70 -2.34
C VAL A 195 -11.63 -16.80 -1.57
N TYR A 196 -11.28 -17.23 -0.34
CA TYR A 196 -10.21 -16.61 0.44
C TYR A 196 -8.93 -17.45 0.35
N VAL A 197 -7.87 -16.84 -0.16
CA VAL A 197 -6.56 -17.49 -0.33
C VAL A 197 -5.71 -17.17 0.90
N ILE A 198 -5.31 -18.20 1.64
CA ILE A 198 -4.68 -18.09 2.97
C ILE A 198 -3.16 -18.17 2.85
N GLY A 199 -2.50 -17.01 2.86
CA GLY A 199 -1.05 -16.87 2.97
C GLY A 199 -0.24 -17.59 1.90
N GLY A 200 1.03 -17.85 2.20
CA GLY A 200 1.95 -18.61 1.33
C GLY A 200 2.43 -17.86 0.08
N THR A 201 3.36 -18.48 -0.64
CA THR A 201 3.95 -17.95 -1.88
C THR A 201 3.50 -18.78 -3.08
N PHE A 202 2.49 -18.29 -3.79
CA PHE A 202 1.96 -18.85 -5.01
C PHE A 202 2.98 -18.64 -6.15
N ASN A 203 3.78 -19.68 -6.37
CA ASN A 203 4.90 -19.72 -7.31
C ASN A 203 4.80 -20.86 -8.33
N GLN A 204 3.63 -21.48 -8.44
CA GLN A 204 3.38 -22.58 -9.36
C GLN A 204 2.65 -22.06 -10.59
N MET A 205 3.12 -22.48 -11.77
CA MET A 205 2.46 -22.19 -13.04
C MET A 205 1.11 -22.89 -13.11
N ASP A 206 0.10 -22.21 -13.64
CA ASP A 206 -1.19 -22.82 -13.94
C ASP A 206 -1.00 -23.91 -15.02
N PRO A 207 -1.23 -25.20 -14.69
CA PRO A 207 -0.92 -26.30 -15.60
C PRO A 207 -1.83 -26.33 -16.83
N TYR A 208 -2.93 -25.57 -16.82
CA TYR A 208 -3.88 -25.47 -17.92
C TYR A 208 -3.57 -24.33 -18.90
N ALA A 209 -2.57 -23.48 -18.60
CA ALA A 209 -2.12 -22.38 -19.45
C ALA A 209 -0.63 -22.47 -19.89
N PRO A 210 -0.12 -23.64 -20.34
CA PRO A 210 1.31 -23.91 -20.49
C PRO A 210 2.04 -23.13 -21.60
N GLY A 211 1.36 -22.24 -22.33
CA GLY A 211 1.97 -21.31 -23.31
C GLY A 211 1.91 -19.83 -22.90
N TRP A 212 1.21 -19.50 -21.80
CA TRP A 212 0.99 -18.14 -21.32
C TRP A 212 1.88 -17.76 -20.14
N ASP A 213 2.52 -18.77 -19.53
CA ASP A 213 3.40 -18.67 -18.37
C ASP A 213 2.81 -17.79 -17.26
N THR A 214 1.64 -18.18 -16.74
CA THR A 214 0.89 -17.45 -15.69
C THR A 214 0.68 -18.31 -14.43
N LEU A 215 0.45 -17.66 -13.28
CA LEU A 215 0.15 -18.30 -11.99
C LEU A 215 -1.34 -18.59 -11.79
N LEU A 216 -2.22 -17.81 -12.43
CA LEU A 216 -3.66 -18.04 -12.48
C LEU A 216 -4.21 -17.55 -13.82
N PHE A 217 -4.74 -18.48 -14.61
CA PHE A 217 -5.33 -18.18 -15.93
C PHE A 217 -6.85 -18.09 -15.84
N LEU A 218 -7.42 -16.92 -16.08
CA LEU A 218 -8.85 -16.64 -15.99
C LEU A 218 -9.46 -16.59 -17.40
N ASP A 219 -9.91 -17.76 -17.85
CA ASP A 219 -10.37 -18.05 -19.22
C ASP A 219 -11.73 -18.77 -19.21
N ALA A 220 -12.62 -18.43 -20.14
CA ALA A 220 -13.98 -18.99 -20.22
C ALA A 220 -14.05 -20.46 -20.67
N GLY A 221 -12.96 -21.02 -21.20
CA GLY A 221 -12.80 -22.45 -21.45
C GLY A 221 -12.39 -23.25 -20.20
N ALA A 222 -11.96 -22.58 -19.12
CA ALA A 222 -11.49 -23.21 -17.89
C ALA A 222 -12.32 -22.86 -16.63
N GLY A 223 -13.00 -21.70 -16.60
CA GLY A 223 -13.81 -21.26 -15.47
C GLY A 223 -15.15 -20.63 -15.86
N SER A 224 -15.94 -20.24 -14.84
CA SER A 224 -17.21 -19.51 -15.04
C SER A 224 -17.02 -18.00 -14.91
N SER A 225 -17.76 -17.21 -15.69
CA SER A 225 -17.89 -15.77 -15.43
C SER A 225 -18.85 -15.52 -14.26
N GLY A 226 -18.65 -14.41 -13.54
CA GLY A 226 -19.66 -13.82 -12.69
C GLY A 226 -20.75 -13.09 -13.49
N THR A 227 -21.55 -12.30 -12.79
CA THR A 227 -22.48 -11.31 -13.37
C THR A 227 -22.44 -10.02 -12.56
N ALA A 228 -22.93 -8.90 -13.08
CA ALA A 228 -23.02 -7.63 -12.32
C ALA A 228 -23.73 -7.79 -10.96
N SER A 229 -24.75 -8.65 -10.88
CA SER A 229 -25.48 -8.95 -9.64
C SER A 229 -24.85 -10.06 -8.77
N ALA A 230 -23.88 -10.80 -9.30
CA ALA A 230 -23.24 -11.94 -8.64
C ALA A 230 -21.80 -12.14 -9.19
N PRO A 231 -20.85 -11.23 -8.85
CA PRO A 231 -19.46 -11.38 -9.22
C PRO A 231 -18.80 -12.55 -8.49
N ILE A 232 -17.72 -13.08 -9.07
CA ILE A 232 -16.86 -14.08 -8.42
C ILE A 232 -15.64 -13.37 -7.83
N ALA A 233 -15.32 -13.63 -6.56
CA ALA A 233 -14.25 -12.92 -5.87
C ALA A 233 -13.09 -13.83 -5.44
N TYR A 234 -11.87 -13.47 -5.82
CA TYR A 234 -10.61 -14.06 -5.36
C TYR A 234 -9.95 -13.05 -4.42
N LEU A 235 -10.06 -13.30 -3.12
CA LEU A 235 -9.60 -12.38 -2.09
C LEU A 235 -8.46 -13.01 -1.28
N GLY A 236 -7.47 -12.22 -0.89
CA GLY A 236 -6.52 -12.64 0.13
C GLY A 236 -7.19 -12.73 1.49
N TYR A 237 -6.87 -13.76 2.28
CA TYR A 237 -7.43 -13.91 3.62
C TYR A 237 -7.00 -12.73 4.53
N PRO A 238 -7.92 -12.11 5.29
CA PRO A 238 -7.59 -10.98 6.16
C PRO A 238 -6.48 -11.28 7.16
N GLY A 239 -5.49 -10.38 7.25
CA GLY A 239 -4.31 -10.55 8.10
C GLY A 239 -3.29 -11.60 7.61
N ASN A 240 -3.59 -12.40 6.58
CA ASN A 240 -2.66 -13.35 5.97
C ASN A 240 -2.84 -13.42 4.44
N PRO A 241 -2.56 -12.32 3.71
CA PRO A 241 -2.73 -12.25 2.26
C PRO A 241 -1.69 -13.10 1.52
N PRO A 242 -2.06 -13.76 0.41
CA PRO A 242 -1.16 -14.57 -0.39
C PRO A 242 -0.12 -13.70 -1.10
N PHE A 243 1.01 -14.30 -1.48
CA PHE A 243 2.05 -13.66 -2.26
C PHE A 243 2.23 -14.37 -3.60
N PHE A 244 1.97 -13.69 -4.71
CA PHE A 244 2.18 -14.20 -6.06
C PHE A 244 3.58 -13.80 -6.53
N GLN A 245 4.46 -14.78 -6.74
CA GLN A 245 5.83 -14.53 -7.16
C GLN A 245 6.42 -15.74 -7.88
N ASN A 246 6.95 -15.55 -9.10
CA ASN A 246 7.73 -16.57 -9.80
C ASN A 246 8.62 -15.98 -10.89
N ASP A 247 9.94 -16.09 -10.70
CA ASP A 247 10.99 -15.64 -11.63
C ASP A 247 10.97 -16.31 -13.02
N ALA A 248 10.20 -17.39 -13.18
CA ALA A 248 10.00 -18.11 -14.45
C ALA A 248 8.64 -17.82 -15.11
N SER A 249 7.79 -17.00 -14.51
CA SER A 249 6.51 -16.61 -15.10
C SER A 249 6.65 -15.40 -16.01
N ARG A 250 5.80 -15.33 -17.04
CA ARG A 250 5.57 -14.10 -17.80
C ARG A 250 4.56 -13.24 -17.04
N ARG A 251 3.47 -13.83 -16.56
CA ARG A 251 2.34 -13.10 -15.95
C ARG A 251 1.98 -13.57 -14.55
N GLY A 252 1.37 -12.71 -13.76
CA GLY A 252 0.78 -13.06 -12.47
C GLY A 252 -0.59 -13.70 -12.64
N ILE A 253 -1.63 -12.87 -12.71
CA ILE A 253 -3.04 -13.27 -12.90
C ILE A 253 -3.49 -12.77 -14.26
N TYR A 254 -3.73 -13.66 -15.23
CA TYR A 254 -4.04 -13.27 -16.61
C TYR A 254 -5.51 -13.54 -16.96
N PHE A 255 -6.24 -12.50 -17.39
CA PHE A 255 -7.57 -12.65 -17.99
C PHE A 255 -7.44 -12.77 -19.51
N ASN A 256 -7.75 -13.95 -20.05
CA ASN A 256 -7.35 -14.28 -21.42
C ASN A 256 -8.11 -13.46 -22.48
N GLN A 257 -7.38 -12.64 -23.23
CA GLN A 257 -7.95 -11.87 -24.34
C GLN A 257 -8.32 -12.75 -25.56
N ASP A 258 -7.61 -13.88 -25.76
CA ASP A 258 -7.59 -14.60 -27.05
C ASP A 258 -8.75 -15.61 -27.22
N ALA A 259 -9.28 -16.17 -26.12
CA ALA A 259 -10.31 -17.22 -26.15
C ALA A 259 -11.58 -16.90 -25.36
N GLY A 260 -11.71 -15.66 -24.87
CA GLY A 260 -12.85 -15.18 -24.09
C GLY A 260 -12.50 -15.07 -22.60
N PRO A 261 -12.31 -13.84 -22.08
CA PRO A 261 -12.00 -13.66 -20.67
C PRO A 261 -13.20 -14.02 -19.79
N LEU A 262 -12.92 -14.41 -18.54
CA LEU A 262 -13.95 -14.39 -17.51
C LEU A 262 -14.37 -12.95 -17.24
N ASN A 263 -15.65 -12.73 -16.92
CA ASN A 263 -16.21 -11.41 -16.64
C ASN A 263 -16.70 -11.34 -15.19
N TYR A 264 -16.86 -10.14 -14.65
CA TYR A 264 -17.36 -9.85 -13.30
C TYR A 264 -16.56 -10.57 -12.20
N ILE A 265 -15.24 -10.38 -12.24
CA ILE A 265 -14.29 -10.97 -11.28
C ILE A 265 -13.68 -9.88 -10.41
N VAL A 266 -13.62 -10.14 -9.11
CA VAL A 266 -12.91 -9.32 -8.11
C VAL A 266 -11.58 -9.98 -7.76
N ILE A 267 -10.47 -9.23 -7.83
CA ILE A 267 -9.16 -9.59 -7.29
C ILE A 267 -8.83 -8.59 -6.19
N GLY A 268 -8.66 -9.05 -4.94
CA GLY A 268 -8.42 -8.13 -3.83
C GLY A 268 -7.58 -8.65 -2.67
N ASN A 269 -6.95 -7.72 -1.95
CA ASN A 269 -6.08 -8.00 -0.80
C ASN A 269 -4.98 -9.05 -1.10
N VAL A 270 -4.42 -9.09 -2.32
CA VAL A 270 -3.25 -9.94 -2.64
C VAL A 270 -1.95 -9.14 -2.67
N ARG A 271 -0.81 -9.82 -2.47
CA ARG A 271 0.53 -9.27 -2.70
C ARG A 271 1.11 -9.86 -3.98
N ILE A 272 1.78 -9.05 -4.79
CA ILE A 272 2.47 -9.48 -6.02
C ILE A 272 3.90 -8.92 -6.00
N GLY A 273 4.87 -9.76 -6.35
CA GLY A 273 6.31 -9.45 -6.24
C GLY A 273 7.10 -9.49 -7.55
N SER A 274 8.42 -9.44 -7.42
CA SER A 274 9.40 -9.50 -8.50
C SER A 274 9.37 -10.82 -9.28
N GLY A 275 10.03 -10.81 -10.45
CA GLY A 275 10.40 -12.02 -11.19
C GLY A 275 9.57 -12.28 -12.44
N MET A 276 8.39 -11.67 -12.54
CA MET A 276 7.59 -11.74 -13.76
C MET A 276 8.33 -11.05 -14.92
N THR A 277 8.30 -11.68 -16.09
CA THR A 277 8.99 -11.19 -17.30
C THR A 277 8.09 -10.34 -18.22
N GLU A 278 6.80 -10.28 -17.90
CA GLU A 278 5.75 -9.42 -18.47
C GLU A 278 4.82 -9.01 -17.29
N ASP A 279 3.54 -8.77 -17.55
CA ASP A 279 2.64 -8.03 -16.66
C ASP A 279 2.10 -8.82 -15.47
N ALA A 280 1.98 -8.18 -14.30
CA ALA A 280 1.46 -8.81 -13.09
C ALA A 280 -0.05 -9.11 -13.17
N ILE A 281 -0.88 -8.17 -13.61
CA ILE A 281 -2.30 -8.40 -13.93
C ILE A 281 -2.67 -7.79 -15.29
N PRO A 282 -2.41 -8.48 -16.41
CA PRO A 282 -3.01 -8.14 -17.70
C PRO A 282 -4.45 -8.63 -17.74
N LEU A 283 -5.39 -7.71 -17.99
CA LEU A 283 -6.82 -7.94 -17.92
C LEU A 283 -7.58 -7.46 -19.15
N SER A 284 -8.48 -8.31 -19.61
CA SER A 284 -9.50 -8.00 -20.59
C SER A 284 -10.86 -8.53 -20.11
N GLY A 285 -11.97 -7.98 -20.59
CA GLY A 285 -13.32 -8.41 -20.21
C GLY A 285 -14.21 -7.29 -19.68
N ILE A 286 -15.21 -7.64 -18.87
CA ILE A 286 -16.24 -6.72 -18.39
C ILE A 286 -16.48 -6.86 -16.89
N GLY A 287 -16.58 -5.74 -16.17
CA GLY A 287 -17.07 -5.69 -14.79
C GLY A 287 -16.04 -6.09 -13.72
N HIS A 288 -14.75 -5.83 -13.97
CA HIS A 288 -13.67 -6.28 -13.09
C HIS A 288 -13.36 -5.30 -11.97
N ARG A 289 -13.07 -5.83 -10.78
CA ARG A 289 -12.58 -5.06 -9.63
C ARG A 289 -11.19 -5.54 -9.25
N ILE A 290 -10.18 -4.69 -9.40
CA ILE A 290 -8.82 -4.94 -8.88
C ILE A 290 -8.66 -3.98 -7.70
N VAL A 291 -8.85 -4.47 -6.47
CA VAL A 291 -9.06 -3.60 -5.30
C VAL A 291 -8.20 -3.97 -4.09
N GLY A 292 -7.52 -2.99 -3.49
CA GLY A 292 -6.82 -3.21 -2.21
C GLY A 292 -5.49 -3.97 -2.30
N ASN A 293 -4.96 -4.22 -3.50
CA ASN A 293 -3.78 -5.08 -3.71
C ASN A 293 -2.46 -4.34 -3.50
N ASN A 294 -1.38 -5.09 -3.26
CA ASN A 294 -0.03 -4.57 -3.06
C ASN A 294 0.94 -5.16 -4.11
N PHE A 295 1.49 -4.30 -4.95
CA PHE A 295 2.51 -4.56 -5.95
C PHE A 295 3.82 -3.96 -5.43
N SER A 296 4.71 -4.82 -4.91
CA SER A 296 5.95 -4.39 -4.26
C SER A 296 7.16 -5.03 -4.94
N ASN A 297 8.11 -4.21 -5.40
CA ASN A 297 9.28 -4.70 -6.16
C ASN A 297 8.87 -5.52 -7.40
N GLY A 298 7.85 -5.09 -8.15
CA GLY A 298 7.36 -5.79 -9.34
C GLY A 298 8.46 -6.10 -10.37
N GLY A 299 8.26 -7.16 -11.16
CA GLY A 299 9.20 -7.64 -12.18
C GLY A 299 9.35 -6.69 -13.38
N VAL A 300 9.90 -7.20 -14.49
CA VAL A 300 10.20 -6.41 -15.69
C VAL A 300 8.97 -6.25 -16.62
N GLY A 301 7.84 -5.86 -16.04
CA GLY A 301 6.57 -5.69 -16.74
C GLY A 301 5.57 -4.85 -15.95
N ASN A 302 4.39 -4.59 -16.52
CA ASN A 302 3.43 -3.67 -15.94
C ASN A 302 2.76 -4.23 -14.67
N GLY A 303 2.33 -3.35 -13.76
CA GLY A 303 1.58 -3.77 -12.57
C GLY A 303 0.18 -4.28 -12.92
N ILE A 304 -0.64 -3.42 -13.52
CA ILE A 304 -1.93 -3.76 -14.13
C ILE A 304 -1.91 -3.29 -15.57
N GLU A 305 -2.29 -4.15 -16.52
CA GLU A 305 -2.54 -3.77 -17.91
C GLU A 305 -4.01 -3.98 -18.24
N VAL A 306 -4.69 -2.96 -18.77
CA VAL A 306 -6.05 -3.04 -19.31
C VAL A 306 -5.95 -3.00 -20.83
N LEU A 307 -6.44 -4.04 -21.50
CA LEU A 307 -6.28 -4.22 -22.95
C LEU A 307 -7.49 -4.91 -23.59
N GLY A 308 -7.57 -4.88 -24.93
CA GLY A 308 -8.64 -5.52 -25.70
C GLY A 308 -9.90 -4.67 -25.87
N ASN A 309 -11.07 -5.31 -25.82
CA ASN A 309 -12.38 -4.65 -25.84
C ASN A 309 -13.01 -4.73 -24.45
N THR A 310 -12.58 -3.85 -23.55
CA THR A 310 -12.70 -4.05 -22.11
C THR A 310 -13.47 -2.92 -21.45
N SER A 311 -14.33 -3.22 -20.46
CA SER A 311 -15.22 -2.21 -19.88
C SER A 311 -15.72 -2.44 -18.46
N ALA A 312 -16.20 -1.38 -17.81
CA ALA A 312 -16.63 -1.39 -16.41
C ALA A 312 -15.54 -1.98 -15.51
N ILE A 313 -14.36 -1.36 -15.52
CA ILE A 313 -13.18 -1.81 -14.77
C ILE A 313 -12.91 -0.84 -13.63
N GLU A 314 -12.75 -1.34 -12.43
CA GLU A 314 -12.48 -0.55 -11.23
C GLU A 314 -11.13 -0.98 -10.64
N ILE A 315 -10.13 -0.10 -10.74
CA ILE A 315 -8.79 -0.24 -10.18
C ILE A 315 -8.74 0.70 -8.97
N LEU A 316 -9.15 0.20 -7.81
CA LEU A 316 -9.37 1.03 -6.62
C LEU A 316 -8.42 0.69 -5.47
N GLY A 317 -7.72 1.68 -4.92
CA GLY A 317 -6.96 1.47 -3.69
C GLY A 317 -5.88 0.39 -3.82
N ASN A 318 -5.13 0.35 -4.93
CA ASN A 318 -3.97 -0.53 -5.10
C ASN A 318 -2.68 0.25 -4.80
N LEU A 319 -1.68 -0.46 -4.26
CA LEU A 319 -0.40 0.10 -3.84
C LEU A 319 0.65 -0.41 -4.80
N PHE A 320 1.45 0.50 -5.31
CA PHE A 320 2.55 0.21 -6.20
C PHE A 320 3.79 0.91 -5.65
N ASP A 321 4.73 0.16 -5.07
CA ASP A 321 5.98 0.70 -4.55
C ASP A 321 7.18 -0.01 -5.19
N SER A 322 8.10 0.79 -5.73
CA SER A 322 9.39 0.32 -6.24
C SER A 322 9.26 -0.74 -7.35
N ASN A 323 8.23 -0.62 -8.19
CA ASN A 323 8.01 -1.51 -9.34
C ASN A 323 8.90 -1.13 -10.53
N GLY A 324 9.24 -2.13 -11.34
CA GLY A 324 10.04 -1.98 -12.56
C GLY A 324 11.54 -1.85 -12.32
N THR A 325 12.32 -1.58 -13.37
CA THR A 325 13.77 -1.32 -13.25
C THR A 325 14.23 -0.19 -14.16
N PRO A 326 15.24 0.64 -13.81
CA PRO A 326 15.71 1.76 -14.65
C PRO A 326 16.21 1.40 -16.07
N ALA A 327 16.23 0.11 -16.43
CA ALA A 327 16.59 -0.36 -17.76
C ALA A 327 15.38 -0.56 -18.69
N THR A 328 14.15 -0.52 -18.17
CA THR A 328 12.95 -1.07 -18.80
C THR A 328 11.75 -0.15 -18.63
N LYS A 329 11.07 0.22 -19.74
CA LYS A 329 9.97 1.20 -19.73
C LYS A 329 8.66 0.58 -19.28
N GLU A 330 8.44 0.54 -17.97
CA GLU A 330 7.29 -0.11 -17.34
C GLU A 330 6.29 0.87 -16.73
N TYR A 331 5.06 0.42 -16.53
CA TYR A 331 3.97 1.21 -15.99
C TYR A 331 3.30 0.48 -14.82
N SER A 332 3.02 1.18 -13.72
CA SER A 332 2.21 0.56 -12.65
C SER A 332 0.79 0.30 -13.12
N ILE A 333 0.21 1.23 -13.88
CA ILE A 333 -1.08 1.03 -14.57
C ILE A 333 -0.91 1.39 -16.05
N TYR A 334 -1.18 0.42 -16.93
CA TYR A 334 -1.19 0.59 -18.37
C TYR A 334 -2.60 0.40 -18.93
N ILE A 335 -3.07 1.33 -19.76
CA ILE A 335 -4.32 1.20 -20.52
C ILE A 335 -3.94 1.18 -22.00
N ALA A 336 -3.81 -0.02 -22.53
CA ALA A 336 -3.33 -0.31 -23.86
C ALA A 336 -4.48 -0.29 -24.88
N GLY A 337 -4.34 0.51 -25.93
CA GLY A 337 -5.15 0.41 -27.13
C GLY A 337 -4.79 -0.85 -27.89
N PHE A 338 -5.59 -1.89 -27.69
CA PHE A 338 -5.70 -3.07 -28.53
C PHE A 338 -7.19 -3.37 -28.79
N GLY A 339 -7.97 -2.32 -29.04
CA GLY A 339 -9.43 -2.35 -29.10
C GLY A 339 -10.09 -1.14 -28.41
N ILE A 340 -11.34 -1.34 -28.01
CA ILE A 340 -12.18 -0.30 -27.40
C ILE A 340 -12.29 -0.54 -25.88
N ASN A 341 -11.58 0.28 -25.13
CA ASN A 341 -11.61 0.34 -23.67
C ASN A 341 -12.61 1.43 -23.23
N ARG A 342 -13.51 1.14 -22.28
CA ARG A 342 -14.49 2.15 -21.81
C ARG A 342 -15.02 1.95 -20.40
N ASP A 343 -15.41 3.03 -19.72
CA ASP A 343 -15.87 2.98 -18.32
C ASP A 343 -14.81 2.30 -17.45
N ILE A 344 -13.71 3.02 -17.26
CA ILE A 344 -12.57 2.56 -16.45
C ILE A 344 -12.37 3.57 -15.34
N ASP A 345 -12.42 3.09 -14.11
CA ASP A 345 -12.25 3.86 -12.89
C ASP A 345 -10.90 3.51 -12.26
N VAL A 346 -10.07 4.53 -12.03
CA VAL A 346 -8.75 4.41 -11.43
C VAL A 346 -8.71 5.36 -10.24
N GLY A 347 -9.12 4.84 -9.08
CA GLY A 347 -9.47 5.60 -7.89
C GLY A 347 -8.58 5.27 -6.68
N TRP A 348 -8.17 6.26 -5.88
CA TRP A 348 -7.53 6.03 -4.57
C TRP A 348 -6.25 5.17 -4.57
N ASN A 349 -5.58 5.00 -5.72
CA ASN A 349 -4.35 4.20 -5.79
C ASN A 349 -3.15 5.00 -5.30
N GLU A 350 -2.23 4.32 -4.62
CA GLU A 350 -0.95 4.87 -4.20
C GLU A 350 0.15 4.30 -5.10
N ILE A 351 0.86 5.18 -5.82
CA ILE A 351 1.94 4.81 -6.73
C ILE A 351 3.19 5.62 -6.35
N LYS A 352 4.15 4.94 -5.71
CA LYS A 352 5.38 5.52 -5.17
C LYS A 352 6.63 4.89 -5.79
N ASN A 353 7.70 5.69 -5.89
CA ASN A 353 9.05 5.24 -6.25
C ASN A 353 9.15 4.41 -7.55
N GLN A 354 8.44 4.79 -8.61
CA GLN A 354 8.37 3.97 -9.83
C GLN A 354 9.70 3.95 -10.58
N GLN A 355 10.26 2.77 -10.79
CA GLN A 355 11.56 2.54 -11.39
C GLN A 355 11.35 2.06 -12.84
N GLY A 356 12.13 2.57 -13.80
CA GLY A 356 12.03 2.19 -15.22
C GLY A 356 11.07 2.99 -16.07
N GLY A 357 9.95 3.46 -15.53
CA GLY A 357 8.97 4.17 -16.33
C GLY A 357 8.04 5.10 -15.57
N ARG A 358 6.73 4.87 -15.70
CA ARG A 358 5.67 5.83 -15.34
C ARG A 358 4.72 5.24 -14.32
N ALA A 359 4.09 6.09 -13.50
CA ALA A 359 3.00 5.62 -12.67
C ALA A 359 1.81 5.13 -13.52
N MET A 360 1.43 5.89 -14.55
CA MET A 360 0.33 5.54 -15.46
C MET A 360 0.61 5.92 -16.91
N GLN A 361 0.19 5.06 -17.85
CA GLN A 361 0.14 5.39 -19.27
C GLN A 361 -1.15 4.90 -19.95
N VAL A 362 -1.73 5.73 -20.82
CA VAL A 362 -2.82 5.40 -21.75
C VAL A 362 -2.31 5.61 -23.17
N PHE A 363 -2.25 4.58 -24.01
CA PHE A 363 -1.56 4.64 -25.30
C PHE A 363 -2.12 3.66 -26.33
N GLY A 364 -2.18 4.04 -27.61
CA GLY A 364 -2.72 3.20 -28.68
C GLY A 364 -1.67 2.45 -29.48
N HIS A 365 -2.01 1.29 -30.02
CA HIS A 365 -1.10 0.52 -30.89
C HIS A 365 -1.61 0.34 -32.31
N VAL A 366 -2.93 0.39 -32.54
CA VAL A 366 -3.55 0.13 -33.85
C VAL A 366 -4.63 1.14 -34.21
N ALA A 367 -4.86 1.29 -35.52
CA ALA A 367 -5.89 2.20 -36.02
C ALA A 367 -7.29 1.71 -35.65
N GLY A 368 -8.04 2.55 -34.92
CA GLY A 368 -9.38 2.23 -34.42
C GLY A 368 -9.46 1.94 -32.92
N ASP A 369 -8.32 1.94 -32.22
CA ASP A 369 -8.28 1.95 -30.75
C ASP A 369 -9.06 3.13 -30.18
N ARG A 370 -9.65 2.94 -28.99
CA ARG A 370 -10.39 4.00 -28.31
C ARG A 370 -10.44 3.77 -26.81
N VAL A 371 -10.29 4.84 -26.04
CA VAL A 371 -10.41 4.89 -24.58
C VAL A 371 -11.45 5.94 -24.24
N GLU A 372 -12.57 5.54 -23.64
CA GLU A 372 -13.70 6.44 -23.32
C GLU A 372 -14.13 6.30 -21.87
N ASP A 373 -14.63 7.39 -21.27
CA ASP A 373 -15.14 7.35 -19.88
C ASP A 373 -14.09 6.79 -18.91
N LEU A 374 -12.85 7.25 -19.09
CA LEU A 374 -11.73 6.96 -18.20
C LEU A 374 -11.70 8.01 -17.09
N ARG A 375 -11.87 7.54 -15.85
CA ARG A 375 -11.92 8.34 -14.63
C ARG A 375 -10.67 8.04 -13.82
N ILE A 376 -9.75 9.00 -13.73
CA ILE A 376 -8.52 8.91 -12.94
C ILE A 376 -8.69 9.88 -11.77
N HIS A 377 -8.95 9.37 -10.57
CA HIS A 377 -9.29 10.23 -9.45
C HIS A 377 -8.68 9.83 -8.10
N ASP A 378 -8.45 10.82 -7.25
CA ASP A 378 -8.00 10.65 -5.85
C ASP A 378 -6.76 9.75 -5.69
N ASN A 379 -5.90 9.63 -6.71
CA ASN A 379 -4.67 8.84 -6.63
C ASN A 379 -3.52 9.68 -6.08
N GLU A 380 -2.60 9.05 -5.34
CA GLU A 380 -1.30 9.61 -4.99
C GLU A 380 -0.22 9.05 -5.94
N LEU A 381 0.34 9.91 -6.79
CA LEU A 381 1.27 9.55 -7.87
C LEU A 381 2.60 10.31 -7.65
N VAL A 382 3.55 9.68 -6.96
CA VAL A 382 4.73 10.38 -6.39
C VAL A 382 6.04 9.65 -6.71
N GLY A 383 7.00 10.38 -7.30
CA GLY A 383 8.37 9.88 -7.44
C GLY A 383 8.58 8.87 -8.57
N SER A 384 7.92 9.06 -9.72
CA SER A 384 8.19 8.25 -10.92
C SER A 384 9.50 8.65 -11.60
N GLU A 385 10.23 7.68 -12.18
CA GLU A 385 11.46 7.97 -12.94
C GLU A 385 11.19 8.84 -14.18
N LEU A 386 10.16 8.50 -14.97
CA LEU A 386 9.68 9.26 -16.12
C LEU A 386 8.50 10.16 -15.72
N ASN A 387 7.42 10.18 -16.50
CA ASN A 387 6.18 10.89 -16.15
C ASN A 387 5.46 10.23 -14.98
N ASN A 388 4.62 10.98 -14.28
CA ASN A 388 3.59 10.36 -13.45
C ASN A 388 2.43 9.85 -14.33
N ILE A 389 1.82 10.69 -15.17
CA ILE A 389 0.75 10.28 -16.11
C ILE A 389 1.11 10.67 -17.55
N VAL A 390 0.95 9.74 -18.50
CA VAL A 390 0.84 10.04 -19.93
C VAL A 390 -0.51 9.55 -20.47
N MET A 391 -1.21 10.39 -21.22
CA MET A 391 -2.46 10.01 -21.89
C MET A 391 -2.41 10.31 -23.38
N GLY A 392 -2.77 9.32 -24.21
CA GLY A 392 -2.83 9.43 -25.67
C GLY A 392 -1.48 9.14 -26.35
N ASN A 393 -1.39 9.49 -27.63
CA ASN A 393 -0.36 9.03 -28.58
C ASN A 393 -0.56 7.55 -28.98
N SER A 394 0.01 7.16 -30.11
CA SER A 394 -0.04 5.78 -30.61
C SER A 394 1.03 5.46 -31.65
N ASP A 395 1.42 4.19 -31.74
CA ASP A 395 2.37 3.69 -32.76
C ASP A 395 1.88 3.94 -34.21
N GLY A 396 0.55 4.02 -34.40
CA GLY A 396 -0.11 4.25 -35.68
C GLY A 396 -0.41 5.73 -36.02
N GLY A 397 -0.18 6.67 -35.10
CA GLY A 397 -0.56 8.08 -35.27
C GLY A 397 -2.08 8.33 -35.29
N THR A 398 -2.85 7.46 -34.64
CA THR A 398 -4.31 7.57 -34.45
C THR A 398 -4.67 8.07 -33.05
N GLU A 399 -5.68 8.95 -33.00
CA GLU A 399 -6.36 9.35 -31.77
C GLU A 399 -6.91 8.13 -31.02
N ILE A 400 -6.78 8.14 -29.69
CA ILE A 400 -7.49 7.17 -28.81
C ILE A 400 -8.35 7.81 -27.72
N LEU A 401 -8.16 9.10 -27.38
CA LEU A 401 -8.78 9.69 -26.18
C LEU A 401 -10.18 10.26 -26.48
N GLY A 402 -11.21 9.54 -26.02
CA GLY A 402 -12.60 9.99 -25.94
C GLY A 402 -12.83 10.92 -24.74
N THR A 403 -13.72 10.56 -23.82
CA THR A 403 -13.90 11.30 -22.56
C THR A 403 -12.92 10.80 -21.52
N VAL A 404 -12.14 11.70 -20.91
CA VAL A 404 -11.22 11.40 -19.81
C VAL A 404 -11.33 12.46 -18.72
N THR A 405 -11.42 12.06 -17.46
CA THR A 405 -11.42 12.97 -16.30
C THR A 405 -10.25 12.66 -15.38
N VAL A 406 -9.48 13.68 -15.02
CA VAL A 406 -8.37 13.63 -14.06
C VAL A 406 -8.71 14.57 -12.90
N THR A 407 -9.08 14.03 -11.74
CA THR A 407 -9.67 14.83 -10.65
C THR A 407 -9.23 14.42 -9.24
N GLY A 408 -8.93 15.35 -8.35
CA GLY A 408 -8.57 15.01 -6.95
C GLY A 408 -7.19 14.36 -6.77
N ASN A 409 -6.38 14.22 -7.83
CA ASN A 409 -5.11 13.51 -7.76
C ASN A 409 -3.97 14.38 -7.19
N ILE A 410 -3.02 13.72 -6.55
CA ILE A 410 -1.70 14.25 -6.20
C ILE A 410 -0.69 13.75 -7.23
N ILE A 411 -0.03 14.66 -7.96
CA ILE A 411 0.87 14.34 -9.08
C ILE A 411 2.20 15.05 -8.85
N ALA A 412 3.18 14.36 -8.24
CA ALA A 412 4.39 15.01 -7.73
C ALA A 412 5.71 14.29 -8.04
N GLY A 413 6.78 15.08 -8.11
CA GLY A 413 8.15 14.58 -8.03
C GLY A 413 8.60 13.62 -9.13
N SER A 414 8.07 13.72 -10.36
CA SER A 414 8.68 13.03 -11.50
C SER A 414 10.17 13.38 -11.62
N ALA A 415 11.03 12.38 -11.82
CA ALA A 415 12.48 12.56 -11.72
C ALA A 415 13.12 13.14 -13.00
N SER A 416 12.53 12.89 -14.18
CA SER A 416 13.12 13.31 -15.47
C SER A 416 12.15 13.86 -16.52
N GLN A 417 10.83 13.72 -16.34
CA GLN A 417 9.81 14.18 -17.30
C GLN A 417 8.69 14.98 -16.60
N GLU A 418 7.56 15.18 -17.28
CA GLU A 418 6.46 16.02 -16.83
C GLU A 418 5.49 15.27 -15.89
N GLY A 419 4.74 16.00 -15.06
CA GLY A 419 3.76 15.42 -14.15
C GLY A 419 2.62 14.72 -14.92
N LEU A 420 1.84 15.50 -15.65
CA LEU A 420 0.80 15.02 -16.57
C LEU A 420 1.13 15.45 -18.00
N ARG A 421 1.24 14.49 -18.92
CA ARG A 421 1.37 14.71 -20.36
C ARG A 421 0.11 14.24 -21.10
N ILE A 422 -0.41 15.08 -22.00
CA ILE A 422 -1.64 14.84 -22.78
C ILE A 422 -1.29 14.93 -24.25
N ASN A 423 -1.59 13.89 -25.03
CA ASN A 423 -1.15 13.76 -26.41
C ASN A 423 -2.34 13.60 -27.37
N ASP A 424 -2.47 14.50 -28.33
CA ASP A 424 -3.44 14.47 -29.44
C ASP A 424 -4.89 14.04 -29.08
N PRO A 425 -5.56 14.68 -28.10
CA PRO A 425 -6.97 14.40 -27.82
C PRO A 425 -7.87 15.02 -28.90
N GLN A 426 -8.78 14.24 -29.50
CA GLN A 426 -9.92 14.78 -30.25
C GLN A 426 -11.26 14.67 -29.49
N GLY A 427 -11.30 13.88 -28.40
CA GLY A 427 -12.37 13.86 -27.41
C GLY A 427 -12.34 15.01 -26.39
N THR A 428 -12.74 14.73 -25.15
CA THR A 428 -12.86 15.71 -24.05
C THR A 428 -12.03 15.28 -22.85
N VAL A 429 -11.07 16.11 -22.45
CA VAL A 429 -10.22 15.90 -21.26
C VAL A 429 -10.55 16.96 -20.22
N ILE A 430 -10.91 16.52 -19.01
CA ILE A 430 -11.29 17.39 -17.89
C ILE A 430 -10.27 17.19 -16.76
N ILE A 431 -9.63 18.27 -16.31
CA ILE A 431 -8.57 18.27 -15.30
C ILE A 431 -8.98 19.24 -14.20
N GLU A 432 -9.69 18.74 -13.20
CA GLU A 432 -10.33 19.57 -12.18
C GLU A 432 -9.86 19.19 -10.77
N ASN A 433 -9.50 20.16 -9.94
CA ASN A 433 -9.16 19.93 -8.53
C ASN A 433 -8.00 18.92 -8.31
N ASN A 434 -6.88 19.05 -9.01
CA ASN A 434 -5.66 18.27 -8.74
C ASN A 434 -4.56 19.12 -8.10
N THR A 435 -3.58 18.47 -7.47
CA THR A 435 -2.36 19.11 -6.96
C THR A 435 -1.14 18.57 -7.68
N PHE A 436 -0.45 19.44 -8.43
CA PHE A 436 0.83 19.15 -9.08
C PHE A 436 1.98 19.79 -8.31
N TYR A 437 3.05 19.04 -8.04
CA TYR A 437 4.18 19.54 -7.25
C TYR A 437 5.55 19.03 -7.72
N GLY A 438 6.41 19.95 -8.16
CA GLY A 438 7.85 19.72 -8.29
C GLY A 438 8.29 18.73 -9.38
N ASN A 439 7.43 18.45 -10.36
CA ASN A 439 7.72 17.55 -11.49
C ASN A 439 8.86 18.11 -12.37
N ALA A 440 9.82 17.28 -12.76
CA ALA A 440 11.16 17.70 -13.24
C ALA A 440 11.21 18.68 -14.42
N VAL A 441 10.24 18.63 -15.34
CA VAL A 441 10.21 19.47 -16.56
C VAL A 441 9.04 20.45 -16.49
N ALA A 442 7.82 19.98 -16.76
CA ALA A 442 6.59 20.73 -16.63
C ALA A 442 5.63 20.02 -15.67
N GLN A 443 4.73 20.77 -15.03
CA GLN A 443 3.68 20.14 -14.22
C GLN A 443 2.59 19.54 -15.12
N VAL A 444 2.19 20.27 -16.15
CA VAL A 444 1.27 19.82 -17.21
C VAL A 444 1.86 20.10 -18.60
N TYR A 445 1.80 19.13 -19.50
CA TYR A 445 2.34 19.20 -20.85
C TYR A 445 1.32 18.77 -21.90
N LEU A 446 1.23 19.48 -23.02
CA LEU A 446 0.37 19.14 -24.15
C LEU A 446 1.19 18.88 -25.42
N GLU A 447 1.18 17.63 -25.88
CA GLU A 447 1.77 17.18 -27.15
C GLU A 447 0.68 17.18 -28.24
N ARG A 448 0.72 18.18 -29.13
CA ARG A 448 -0.24 18.39 -30.23
C ARG A 448 -1.68 18.66 -29.78
N ALA A 449 -2.14 19.87 -30.07
CA ALA A 449 -3.54 20.23 -30.02
C ALA A 449 -4.35 19.50 -31.12
N GLY A 450 -4.91 18.34 -30.78
CA GLY A 450 -6.00 17.74 -31.55
C GLY A 450 -7.27 18.62 -31.53
N ALA A 451 -8.30 18.24 -32.27
CA ALA A 451 -9.56 19.01 -32.33
C ALA A 451 -10.41 18.94 -31.05
N GLY A 452 -9.93 18.25 -30.01
CA GLY A 452 -10.62 17.98 -28.77
C GLY A 452 -10.64 19.17 -27.82
N ARG A 453 -11.37 18.99 -26.71
CA ARG A 453 -11.53 20.03 -25.68
C ARG A 453 -10.81 19.62 -24.41
N ILE A 454 -9.80 20.39 -24.04
CA ILE A 454 -9.12 20.26 -22.74
C ILE A 454 -9.65 21.36 -21.80
N THR A 455 -10.11 20.98 -20.61
CA THR A 455 -10.56 21.91 -19.56
C THR A 455 -9.68 21.70 -18.33
N LEU A 456 -9.13 22.78 -17.76
CA LEU A 456 -8.18 22.70 -16.65
C LEU A 456 -8.53 23.74 -15.60
N ARG A 457 -9.09 23.32 -14.45
CA ARG A 457 -9.60 24.25 -13.43
C ARG A 457 -9.35 23.83 -11.99
N ASN A 458 -9.30 24.81 -11.09
CA ASN A 458 -9.11 24.58 -9.65
C ASN A 458 -7.87 23.72 -9.35
N ASN A 459 -6.82 23.73 -10.18
CA ASN A 459 -5.61 22.96 -9.89
C ASN A 459 -4.60 23.81 -9.12
N ILE A 460 -3.91 23.21 -8.15
CA ILE A 460 -2.66 23.78 -7.62
C ILE A 460 -1.50 23.26 -8.45
N ILE A 461 -0.62 24.16 -8.89
CA ILE A 461 0.48 23.87 -9.82
C ILE A 461 1.75 24.52 -9.28
N VAL A 462 2.50 23.78 -8.46
CA VAL A 462 3.78 24.26 -7.89
C VAL A 462 4.94 23.73 -8.72
N ALA A 463 5.72 24.65 -9.28
CA ALA A 463 6.89 24.37 -10.10
C ALA A 463 8.13 25.02 -9.46
N GLN A 464 9.20 24.23 -9.31
CA GLN A 464 10.47 24.72 -8.76
C GLN A 464 11.22 25.60 -9.77
N ALA A 465 12.23 26.33 -9.30
CA ALA A 465 13.03 27.22 -10.14
C ALA A 465 13.69 26.45 -11.31
N GLY A 466 13.29 26.77 -12.55
CA GLY A 466 13.75 26.11 -13.78
C GLY A 466 12.75 25.11 -14.38
N GLN A 467 11.69 24.76 -13.66
CA GLN A 467 10.54 24.00 -14.16
C GLN A 467 9.49 24.94 -14.78
N GLN A 468 8.51 24.39 -15.51
CA GLN A 468 7.36 25.14 -16.02
C GLN A 468 6.05 24.70 -15.34
N TYR A 469 5.09 25.62 -15.24
CA TYR A 469 3.70 25.28 -14.91
C TYR A 469 3.08 24.45 -16.04
N TYR A 470 3.20 24.99 -17.26
CA TYR A 470 2.60 24.48 -18.47
C TYR A 470 3.61 24.50 -19.61
N GLU A 471 3.67 23.44 -20.41
CA GLU A 471 4.51 23.37 -21.62
C GLU A 471 3.70 22.88 -22.83
N PHE A 472 4.03 23.40 -24.02
CA PHE A 472 3.29 23.17 -25.26
C PHE A 472 4.23 22.78 -26.39
N ASP A 473 3.93 21.65 -27.03
CA ASP A 473 4.68 21.19 -28.20
C ASP A 473 4.38 22.05 -29.44
N ALA A 474 5.30 22.04 -30.42
CA ALA A 474 5.27 22.97 -31.55
C ALA A 474 3.96 22.89 -32.37
N GLY A 475 3.20 23.99 -32.39
CA GLY A 475 1.89 24.09 -33.04
C GLY A 475 0.69 24.03 -32.08
N SER A 476 0.93 23.71 -30.80
CA SER A 476 -0.07 23.76 -29.73
C SER A 476 -0.05 25.12 -29.02
N SER A 477 -1.17 25.52 -28.41
CA SER A 477 -1.26 26.81 -27.69
C SER A 477 -2.44 26.88 -26.72
N SER A 478 -2.54 27.98 -25.95
CA SER A 478 -3.67 28.31 -25.06
C SER A 478 -5.02 28.56 -25.74
N ALA A 479 -5.10 28.46 -27.07
CA ALA A 479 -6.39 28.32 -27.75
C ALA A 479 -7.01 26.92 -27.60
N SER A 480 -6.20 25.91 -27.24
CA SER A 480 -6.55 24.47 -27.27
C SER A 480 -7.02 23.91 -25.92
N PHE A 481 -6.84 24.70 -24.85
CA PHE A 481 -7.27 24.37 -23.51
C PHE A 481 -7.98 25.58 -22.90
N ALA A 482 -8.91 25.32 -21.98
CA ALA A 482 -9.68 26.35 -21.29
C ALA A 482 -9.29 26.41 -19.80
N PRO A 483 -8.13 27.01 -19.47
CA PRO A 483 -7.63 27.13 -18.11
C PRO A 483 -8.38 28.24 -17.36
N ALA A 484 -8.83 27.96 -16.14
CA ALA A 484 -9.40 28.99 -15.26
C ALA A 484 -9.28 28.61 -13.78
N ASN A 485 -9.14 29.61 -12.91
CA ASN A 485 -9.13 29.45 -11.45
C ASN A 485 -8.08 28.45 -10.95
N ASN A 486 -6.89 28.44 -11.55
CA ASN A 486 -5.76 27.65 -11.05
C ASN A 486 -4.88 28.50 -10.12
N LEU A 487 -4.19 27.85 -9.20
CA LEU A 487 -3.16 28.48 -8.36
C LEU A 487 -1.80 27.97 -8.84
N VAL A 488 -0.91 28.88 -9.20
CA VAL A 488 0.45 28.58 -9.64
C VAL A 488 1.45 29.11 -8.62
N PHE A 489 2.60 28.44 -8.44
CA PHE A 489 3.66 28.96 -7.56
C PHE A 489 5.07 28.49 -7.93
N GLY A 490 6.03 29.42 -7.89
CA GLY A 490 7.48 29.14 -7.90
C GLY A 490 8.22 29.35 -9.24
N ALA A 491 7.59 29.14 -10.39
CA ALA A 491 8.25 29.27 -11.70
C ALA A 491 8.08 30.64 -12.39
N GLY A 492 7.11 31.45 -11.99
CA GLY A 492 6.84 32.74 -12.65
C GLY A 492 5.49 33.37 -12.28
N PRO A 493 5.12 34.47 -12.95
CA PRO A 493 3.76 35.03 -12.85
C PRO A 493 2.71 34.07 -13.44
N CYS A 494 1.43 34.33 -13.15
CA CYS A 494 0.33 33.74 -13.90
C CYS A 494 0.44 34.07 -15.39
N ASP A 495 0.14 33.08 -16.23
CA ASP A 495 -0.08 33.30 -17.66
C ASP A 495 -1.36 34.10 -17.89
N ALA A 496 -1.31 35.08 -18.80
CA ALA A 496 -2.42 36.01 -19.05
C ALA A 496 -3.69 35.34 -19.63
N TRP A 497 -3.59 34.09 -20.07
CA TRP A 497 -4.69 33.28 -20.57
C TRP A 497 -5.32 32.36 -19.51
N ASP A 498 -4.71 32.20 -18.34
CA ASP A 498 -5.28 31.42 -17.22
C ASP A 498 -6.23 32.32 -16.41
N ALA A 499 -7.51 32.28 -16.78
CA ALA A 499 -8.50 33.24 -16.32
C ALA A 499 -8.78 33.09 -14.82
N GLY A 500 -8.49 34.12 -14.03
CA GLY A 500 -8.62 34.05 -12.57
C GLY A 500 -7.49 33.29 -11.87
N CYS A 501 -6.35 33.10 -12.54
CA CYS A 501 -5.17 32.49 -11.93
C CYS A 501 -4.66 33.28 -10.70
N ILE A 502 -4.21 32.54 -9.69
CA ILE A 502 -3.57 33.05 -8.47
C ILE A 502 -2.10 32.64 -8.47
N ASN A 503 -1.17 33.60 -8.38
CA ASN A 503 0.26 33.32 -8.22
C ASN A 503 0.72 33.63 -6.79
N GLN A 504 0.55 32.67 -5.88
CA GLN A 504 0.93 32.78 -4.46
C GLN A 504 1.24 31.38 -3.92
N ASP A 505 2.00 31.31 -2.83
CA ASP A 505 2.28 30.04 -2.13
C ASP A 505 0.97 29.39 -1.67
N PRO A 506 0.66 28.12 -2.01
CA PRO A 506 -0.55 27.43 -1.56
C PRO A 506 -0.58 27.16 -0.06
N LEU A 507 0.52 27.36 0.68
CA LEU A 507 0.65 27.12 2.11
C LEU A 507 0.23 25.69 2.50
N PHE A 508 0.94 24.70 1.96
CA PHE A 508 0.74 23.30 2.33
C PHE A 508 1.16 22.99 3.77
N ALA A 509 0.50 22.01 4.39
CA ALA A 509 0.77 21.59 5.76
C ALA A 509 2.18 20.99 5.95
N GLY A 510 2.72 20.30 4.93
CA GLY A 510 4.06 19.70 4.98
C GLY A 510 4.69 19.44 3.61
N ALA A 511 5.90 18.87 3.61
CA ALA A 511 6.66 18.59 2.39
C ALA A 511 6.12 17.39 1.57
N SER A 512 5.25 16.59 2.17
CA SER A 512 4.52 15.47 1.56
C SER A 512 3.07 15.45 2.04
N ASP A 513 2.59 16.57 2.57
CA ASP A 513 1.24 16.76 3.09
C ASP A 513 0.69 18.02 2.43
N TYR A 514 -0.13 17.82 1.39
CA TYR A 514 -0.62 18.88 0.51
C TYR A 514 -1.96 19.46 1.00
N HIS A 515 -2.37 19.20 2.24
CA HIS A 515 -3.49 19.88 2.87
C HIS A 515 -3.23 21.39 2.98
N LEU A 516 -4.28 22.19 2.83
CA LEU A 516 -4.19 23.65 2.88
C LEU A 516 -4.13 24.15 4.34
N GLN A 517 -3.23 25.10 4.63
CA GLN A 517 -3.26 25.84 5.89
C GLN A 517 -4.31 26.96 5.87
N SER A 518 -4.80 27.37 7.03
CA SER A 518 -5.88 28.38 7.20
C SER A 518 -5.67 29.76 6.57
N GLY A 519 -4.45 30.09 6.13
CA GLY A 519 -4.13 31.33 5.41
C GLY A 519 -3.97 31.15 3.90
N SER A 520 -4.24 29.95 3.38
CA SER A 520 -3.95 29.58 2.00
C SER A 520 -4.77 30.42 1.02
N PRO A 521 -4.14 30.97 -0.03
CA PRO A 521 -4.83 31.71 -1.09
C PRO A 521 -5.59 30.79 -2.08
N ALA A 522 -5.58 29.46 -1.86
CA ALA A 522 -6.45 28.53 -2.54
C ALA A 522 -7.90 28.53 -1.99
N ILE A 523 -8.08 28.99 -0.75
CA ILE A 523 -9.33 28.82 0.00
C ILE A 523 -10.43 29.74 -0.53
N ASP A 524 -11.61 29.19 -0.81
CA ASP A 524 -12.78 29.89 -1.36
C ASP A 524 -12.53 30.60 -2.71
N GLN A 525 -11.50 30.20 -3.48
CA GLN A 525 -11.13 30.86 -4.75
C GLN A 525 -11.44 30.03 -6.02
N GLY A 526 -11.83 28.77 -5.86
CA GLY A 526 -12.21 27.88 -6.95
C GLY A 526 -13.64 28.12 -7.45
N VAL A 527 -13.96 27.53 -8.59
CA VAL A 527 -15.32 27.48 -9.17
C VAL A 527 -15.97 26.12 -8.94
N ALA A 528 -17.29 26.01 -9.06
CA ALA A 528 -17.95 24.70 -9.03
C ALA A 528 -17.49 23.82 -10.20
N THR A 529 -16.99 22.63 -9.89
CA THR A 529 -16.49 21.62 -10.83
C THR A 529 -17.35 20.36 -10.80
N SER A 530 -16.98 19.34 -11.57
CA SER A 530 -17.57 17.99 -11.49
C SER A 530 -17.29 17.27 -10.15
N VAL A 531 -16.33 17.78 -9.37
CA VAL A 531 -15.72 17.14 -8.20
C VAL A 531 -16.50 17.50 -6.94
N SER A 532 -17.52 16.70 -6.60
CA SER A 532 -18.39 16.97 -5.43
C SER A 532 -17.76 16.67 -4.06
N ARG A 533 -16.61 15.98 -4.05
CA ARG A 533 -15.83 15.63 -2.87
C ARG A 533 -14.34 15.76 -3.17
N ASP A 534 -13.53 16.06 -2.18
CA ASP A 534 -12.08 16.11 -2.31
C ASP A 534 -11.41 14.74 -2.08
N HIS A 535 -10.06 14.73 -2.06
CA HIS A 535 -9.24 13.53 -1.86
C HIS A 535 -9.59 12.74 -0.58
N ASP A 536 -9.83 13.45 0.53
CA ASP A 536 -10.30 12.94 1.83
C ASP A 536 -11.81 12.56 1.81
N GLY A 537 -12.51 12.75 0.69
CA GLY A 537 -13.97 12.55 0.57
C GLY A 537 -14.82 13.66 1.22
N ILE A 538 -14.24 14.80 1.57
CA ILE A 538 -14.91 15.98 2.16
C ILE A 538 -15.82 16.61 1.11
N PRO A 539 -17.12 16.87 1.41
CA PRO A 539 -18.01 17.53 0.46
C PRO A 539 -17.51 18.92 0.07
N ARG A 540 -17.56 19.27 -1.22
CA ARG A 540 -17.28 20.62 -1.69
C ARG A 540 -18.57 21.42 -1.93
N PRO A 541 -18.69 22.70 -1.52
CA PRO A 541 -17.71 23.45 -0.73
C PRO A 541 -17.87 23.21 0.79
N GLN A 542 -16.82 23.46 1.57
CA GLN A 542 -16.91 23.67 3.03
C GLN A 542 -17.03 25.17 3.39
N GLY A 543 -16.55 26.06 2.53
CA GLY A 543 -16.64 27.51 2.69
C GLY A 543 -17.71 28.19 1.83
N ALA A 544 -17.38 29.38 1.33
CA ALA A 544 -18.18 30.16 0.38
C ALA A 544 -18.08 29.66 -1.08
N ALA A 545 -16.97 29.00 -1.45
CA ALA A 545 -16.75 28.42 -2.77
C ALA A 545 -15.90 27.13 -2.66
N PHE A 546 -15.64 26.46 -3.79
CA PHE A 546 -14.73 25.32 -3.81
C PHE A 546 -13.30 25.81 -3.59
N ASP A 547 -12.46 25.01 -2.95
CA ASP A 547 -11.04 25.31 -2.87
C ASP A 547 -10.30 24.87 -4.14
N ILE A 548 -9.21 25.55 -4.43
CA ILE A 548 -8.27 25.17 -5.50
C ILE A 548 -7.36 24.05 -4.97
N GLY A 549 -7.18 22.98 -5.74
CA GLY A 549 -6.34 21.83 -5.41
C GLY A 549 -7.12 20.56 -5.11
N ALA A 550 -6.39 19.48 -4.80
CA ALA A 550 -6.94 18.16 -4.49
C ALA A 550 -7.72 18.08 -3.17
N TYR A 551 -7.35 18.92 -2.20
CA TYR A 551 -8.00 19.00 -0.89
C TYR A 551 -8.99 20.17 -0.80
N GLU A 552 -9.98 20.04 0.08
CA GLU A 552 -10.91 21.09 0.50
C GLU A 552 -10.57 21.47 1.95
N TYR A 553 -10.17 22.72 2.15
CA TYR A 553 -9.99 23.31 3.45
C TYR A 553 -11.31 23.45 4.20
N TYR A 554 -11.40 22.73 5.31
CA TYR A 554 -12.39 22.96 6.34
C TYR A 554 -11.78 23.76 7.49
N SER A 555 -12.55 24.67 8.08
CA SER A 555 -12.17 25.25 9.37
C SER A 555 -12.39 24.22 10.49
N HIS A 556 -11.35 23.49 10.86
CA HIS A 556 -11.19 22.97 12.22
C HIS A 556 -10.27 23.98 13.00
N VAL A 557 -9.97 23.80 14.30
CA VAL A 557 -9.39 24.81 15.27
C VAL A 557 -7.90 24.50 15.77
N PRO A 558 -7.52 24.12 17.04
CA PRO A 558 -6.42 23.10 17.37
C PRO A 558 -6.76 21.71 18.07
N VAL A 559 -6.66 20.48 17.47
CA VAL A 559 -6.85 19.16 18.21
C VAL A 559 -5.52 18.61 18.62
N CYS A 560 -5.33 18.55 19.91
CA CYS A 560 -4.33 17.71 20.49
C CYS A 560 -4.63 16.21 20.22
N ARG A 561 -3.68 15.47 19.66
CA ARG A 561 -3.72 13.99 19.63
C ARG A 561 -2.37 13.42 20.05
N VAL A 562 -2.39 12.22 20.61
CA VAL A 562 -1.18 11.43 20.77
C VAL A 562 -0.99 10.59 19.52
N SER A 563 0.21 10.60 18.93
CA SER A 563 0.69 9.54 18.05
C SER A 563 1.61 8.63 18.88
N CYS A 564 1.52 7.32 18.72
CA CYS A 564 2.26 6.38 19.55
C CYS A 564 2.62 5.09 18.80
N SER A 565 3.72 4.47 19.22
CA SER A 565 4.15 3.15 18.75
C SER A 565 4.61 2.30 19.93
N ALA A 566 4.48 0.98 19.80
CA ALA A 566 4.91 0.02 20.81
C ALA A 566 5.78 -1.09 20.18
N THR A 567 6.87 -1.44 20.87
CA THR A 567 7.73 -2.58 20.52
C THR A 567 7.77 -3.54 21.70
N VAL A 568 7.32 -4.77 21.48
CA VAL A 568 7.24 -5.83 22.49
C VAL A 568 7.81 -7.12 21.87
N PRO A 569 8.66 -7.87 22.58
CA PRO A 569 9.12 -9.18 22.11
C PRO A 569 7.93 -10.13 21.82
N PRO A 570 8.00 -10.96 20.76
CA PRO A 570 6.92 -11.89 20.43
C PRO A 570 6.80 -13.03 21.45
N SER A 571 7.87 -13.34 22.18
CA SER A 571 7.91 -14.45 23.16
C SER A 571 8.91 -14.21 24.31
N ALA A 572 8.72 -14.93 25.43
CA ALA A 572 9.66 -15.01 26.57
C ALA A 572 9.44 -16.26 27.45
N GLY A 573 10.41 -16.64 28.30
CA GLY A 573 10.25 -17.75 29.24
C GLY A 573 9.29 -17.45 30.41
N VAL A 574 8.79 -18.50 31.08
CA VAL A 574 7.98 -18.33 32.31
C VAL A 574 8.84 -17.69 33.40
N GLY A 575 8.42 -16.53 33.90
CA GLY A 575 9.16 -15.75 34.89
C GLY A 575 10.30 -14.89 34.33
N ASP A 576 10.52 -14.86 33.02
CA ASP A 576 11.48 -13.93 32.40
C ASP A 576 10.95 -12.49 32.45
N THR A 577 11.87 -11.53 32.60
CA THR A 577 11.56 -10.10 32.60
C THR A 577 11.50 -9.56 31.18
N VAL A 578 10.27 -9.46 30.64
CA VAL A 578 9.97 -8.84 29.35
C VAL A 578 10.10 -7.32 29.46
N SER A 579 10.72 -6.69 28.47
CA SER A 579 10.79 -5.22 28.35
C SER A 579 9.81 -4.73 27.30
N PHE A 580 8.91 -3.83 27.68
CA PHE A 580 7.96 -3.18 26.79
C PHE A 580 8.52 -1.80 26.45
N GLN A 581 8.58 -1.45 25.16
CA GLN A 581 9.03 -0.13 24.72
C GLN A 581 7.90 0.64 24.06
N SER A 582 7.82 1.95 24.30
CA SER A 582 6.94 2.83 23.54
C SER A 582 7.56 4.18 23.22
N SER A 583 7.15 4.70 22.06
CA SER A 583 7.32 6.10 21.70
C SER A 583 5.94 6.76 21.70
N ALA A 584 5.86 8.02 22.12
CA ALA A 584 4.65 8.81 21.90
C ALA A 584 5.01 10.28 21.64
N THR A 585 4.28 10.91 20.74
CA THR A 585 4.47 12.30 20.32
C THR A 585 3.14 13.02 20.39
N LEU A 586 3.13 14.20 21.00
CA LEU A 586 1.96 15.09 20.97
C LEU A 586 1.94 15.85 19.65
N LEU A 587 0.85 15.71 18.91
CA LEU A 587 0.58 16.41 17.66
C LEU A 587 -0.54 17.42 17.90
N ASP A 588 -0.34 18.64 17.41
CA ASP A 588 -1.32 19.74 17.42
C ASP A 588 -1.83 20.14 18.83
N CYS A 589 -1.01 19.87 19.85
CA CYS A 589 -1.21 20.25 21.25
C CYS A 589 -0.45 21.53 21.61
N ALA A 590 -1.00 22.36 22.50
CA ALA A 590 -0.29 23.52 23.09
C ALA A 590 0.79 23.13 24.14
N GLY A 591 1.40 21.95 23.99
CA GLY A 591 2.20 21.27 25.01
C GLY A 591 1.38 20.32 25.90
N GLY A 592 2.07 19.53 26.70
CA GLY A 592 1.48 18.53 27.60
C GLY A 592 2.47 17.43 27.97
N SER A 593 2.03 16.47 28.78
CA SER A 593 2.78 15.23 29.05
C SER A 593 1.91 14.04 28.67
N VAL A 594 2.48 13.10 27.91
CA VAL A 594 1.82 11.83 27.60
C VAL A 594 1.82 10.96 28.84
N SER A 595 0.65 10.43 29.19
CA SER A 595 0.45 9.37 30.18
C SER A 595 0.28 8.05 29.45
N TYR A 596 0.94 7.01 29.95
CA TYR A 596 0.92 5.66 29.39
C TYR A 596 0.06 4.77 30.28
N ALA A 597 -0.63 3.81 29.68
CA ALA A 597 -1.40 2.78 30.36
C ALA A 597 -1.24 1.47 29.59
N TRP A 598 -0.42 0.58 30.13
CA TRP A 598 -0.22 -0.77 29.63
C TRP A 598 -1.15 -1.74 30.34
N ASP A 599 -1.78 -2.64 29.59
CA ASP A 599 -2.37 -3.88 30.07
C ASP A 599 -1.55 -5.02 29.48
N PHE A 600 -1.06 -5.92 30.33
CA PHE A 600 -0.22 -7.04 29.92
C PHE A 600 -1.03 -8.28 29.50
N GLY A 601 -2.36 -8.26 29.64
CA GLY A 601 -3.24 -9.35 29.22
C GLY A 601 -3.35 -10.51 30.23
N ASP A 602 -2.58 -10.48 31.32
CA ASP A 602 -2.66 -11.41 32.46
C ASP A 602 -3.45 -10.84 33.65
N GLY A 603 -4.02 -9.64 33.50
CA GLY A 603 -4.71 -8.89 34.56
C GLY A 603 -3.83 -7.92 35.34
N SER A 604 -2.54 -7.79 34.98
CA SER A 604 -1.65 -6.77 35.52
C SER A 604 -1.42 -5.61 34.52
N THR A 605 -1.09 -4.43 35.05
CA THR A 605 -1.03 -3.16 34.31
C THR A 605 0.12 -2.29 34.75
N SER A 606 0.61 -1.39 33.89
CA SER A 606 1.61 -0.37 34.25
C SER A 606 1.29 1.02 33.67
N SER A 607 1.80 2.08 34.30
CA SER A 607 1.71 3.46 33.80
C SER A 607 3.05 4.07 33.38
N GLU A 608 4.12 3.27 33.36
CA GLU A 608 5.43 3.71 32.88
C GLU A 608 5.47 3.73 31.34
N GLN A 609 6.33 4.57 30.75
CA GLN A 609 6.51 4.60 29.29
C GLN A 609 7.10 3.28 28.77
N ASN A 610 8.15 2.80 29.43
CA ASN A 610 8.89 1.59 29.04
C ASN A 610 8.97 0.61 30.24
N PRO A 611 7.86 -0.01 30.64
CA PRO A 611 7.84 -0.90 31.80
C PRO A 611 8.54 -2.22 31.49
N THR A 612 8.89 -2.93 32.56
CA THR A 612 9.15 -4.37 32.50
C THR A 612 8.07 -5.16 33.20
N HIS A 613 7.81 -6.37 32.72
CA HIS A 613 6.84 -7.29 33.32
C HIS A 613 7.33 -8.73 33.22
N ALA A 614 6.91 -9.59 34.15
CA ALA A 614 7.27 -11.01 34.17
C ALA A 614 6.04 -11.86 34.44
N TYR A 615 5.74 -12.77 33.52
CA TYR A 615 4.54 -13.58 33.54
C TYR A 615 4.75 -14.85 34.37
N ALA A 616 3.92 -15.04 35.41
CA ALA A 616 4.05 -16.15 36.36
C ALA A 616 3.55 -17.51 35.81
N THR A 617 2.77 -17.50 34.73
CA THR A 617 2.15 -18.68 34.13
C THR A 617 2.39 -18.74 32.63
N ASP A 618 2.50 -19.97 32.13
CA ASP A 618 2.49 -20.32 30.71
C ASP A 618 1.19 -19.85 30.03
N GLY A 619 1.28 -19.27 28.83
CA GLY A 619 0.13 -18.74 28.11
C GLY A 619 0.46 -17.71 27.03
N ALA A 620 -0.51 -17.42 26.16
CA ALA A 620 -0.45 -16.33 25.20
C ALA A 620 -1.28 -15.15 25.73
N TYR A 621 -0.63 -14.00 25.91
CA TYR A 621 -1.23 -12.84 26.57
C TYR A 621 -1.42 -11.67 25.60
N PRO A 622 -2.66 -11.19 25.38
CA PRO A 622 -2.93 -10.05 24.52
C PRO A 622 -2.60 -8.75 25.28
N TRP A 623 -1.47 -8.12 24.93
CA TRP A 623 -1.07 -6.86 25.54
C TRP A 623 -1.69 -5.66 24.81
N SER A 624 -1.90 -4.56 25.52
CA SER A 624 -2.25 -3.27 24.93
C SER A 624 -1.53 -2.11 25.62
N LEU A 625 -1.30 -1.05 24.86
CA LEU A 625 -0.87 0.25 25.34
C LEU A 625 -1.94 1.27 24.94
N THR A 626 -2.39 2.07 25.89
CA THR A 626 -3.13 3.31 25.64
C THR A 626 -2.28 4.49 26.07
N THR A 627 -2.09 5.46 25.19
CA THR A 627 -1.42 6.73 25.47
C THR A 627 -2.43 7.87 25.45
N THR A 628 -2.38 8.74 26.47
CA THR A 628 -3.34 9.84 26.65
C THR A 628 -2.61 11.13 27.01
N ALA A 629 -3.23 12.27 26.75
CA ALA A 629 -2.81 13.55 27.32
C ALA A 629 -4.05 14.45 27.53
N PRO A 630 -3.97 15.48 28.39
CA PRO A 630 -5.11 16.34 28.68
C PRO A 630 -5.65 17.04 27.43
N GLY A 631 -6.92 16.80 27.10
CA GLY A 631 -7.55 17.32 25.88
C GLY A 631 -7.08 16.64 24.58
N ALA A 632 -6.30 15.56 24.69
CA ALA A 632 -5.79 14.82 23.53
C ALA A 632 -6.69 13.64 23.15
N VAL A 633 -6.86 13.39 21.84
CA VAL A 633 -7.30 12.08 21.36
C VAL A 633 -6.21 11.05 21.68
N ALA A 634 -6.60 9.95 22.32
CA ALA A 634 -5.70 8.89 22.75
C ALA A 634 -5.21 8.04 21.57
N CYS A 635 -3.98 7.53 21.66
CA CYS A 635 -3.47 6.52 20.72
C CYS A 635 -3.36 5.15 21.41
N GLY A 636 -3.83 4.12 20.73
CA GLY A 636 -3.77 2.73 21.16
C GLY A 636 -2.78 1.91 20.32
N GLN A 637 -2.12 0.95 20.96
CA GLN A 637 -1.34 -0.12 20.33
C GLN A 637 -1.70 -1.45 21.01
N SER A 638 -1.61 -2.56 20.30
CA SER A 638 -1.90 -3.89 20.87
C SER A 638 -1.18 -5.00 20.12
N GLY A 639 -0.94 -6.12 20.80
CA GLY A 639 -0.36 -7.31 20.20
C GLY A 639 -0.59 -8.53 21.08
N THR A 640 0.24 -9.55 20.91
CA THR A 640 0.24 -10.74 21.77
C THR A 640 1.67 -11.18 22.02
N ILE A 641 1.96 -11.63 23.24
CA ILE A 641 3.22 -12.24 23.62
C ILE A 641 2.98 -13.68 24.11
N GLY A 642 3.80 -14.63 23.64
CA GLY A 642 3.81 -16.01 24.11
C GLY A 642 4.74 -16.20 25.30
N ILE A 643 4.30 -16.93 26.33
CA ILE A 643 5.08 -17.21 27.54
C ILE A 643 5.12 -18.71 27.80
N GLY A 644 6.31 -19.28 28.06
CA GLY A 644 6.47 -20.70 28.40
C GLY A 644 6.29 -21.65 27.21
N SER A 645 5.46 -22.69 27.29
CA SER A 645 5.14 -23.54 26.14
C SER A 645 4.34 -22.79 25.07
N ALA A 646 3.66 -21.69 25.42
CA ALA A 646 3.11 -20.73 24.47
C ALA A 646 4.16 -19.75 23.88
N ALA A 647 5.40 -19.73 24.40
CA ALA A 647 6.53 -18.94 23.86
C ALA A 647 7.37 -19.68 22.82
N GLY A 648 7.10 -20.97 22.59
CA GLY A 648 8.06 -21.85 21.96
C GLY A 648 8.48 -21.39 20.57
N SER A 649 9.79 -21.33 20.36
CA SER A 649 10.41 -21.25 19.03
C SER A 649 10.69 -22.65 18.49
N ALA A 650 11.00 -22.73 17.20
CA ALA A 650 11.70 -23.89 16.66
C ALA A 650 13.20 -23.76 16.92
N ASP A 651 13.98 -24.81 16.63
CA ASP A 651 15.45 -24.76 16.62
C ASP A 651 15.92 -25.91 15.73
N LEU A 652 16.42 -25.64 14.53
CA LEU A 652 16.49 -26.60 13.42
C LEU A 652 17.92 -27.09 13.11
N THR A 653 18.56 -27.69 14.09
CA THR A 653 19.89 -28.29 13.91
C THR A 653 19.91 -29.53 13.00
N GLY A 654 21.11 -30.08 12.75
CA GLY A 654 21.24 -31.37 12.08
C GLY A 654 22.61 -32.04 12.14
N SER A 655 22.70 -33.24 11.55
CA SER A 655 23.92 -34.04 11.55
C SER A 655 24.05 -34.98 10.36
N TRP A 656 25.28 -35.18 9.90
CA TRP A 656 25.61 -36.15 8.85
C TRP A 656 25.76 -37.56 9.42
N THR A 657 24.71 -38.38 9.31
CA THR A 657 24.65 -39.74 9.88
C THR A 657 25.34 -40.80 9.02
N LYS A 658 25.46 -40.58 7.69
CA LYS A 658 26.20 -41.47 6.79
C LYS A 658 26.72 -40.71 5.57
N ILE A 659 27.98 -40.95 5.16
CA ILE A 659 28.53 -40.46 3.89
C ILE A 659 29.35 -41.59 3.26
N THR A 660 29.10 -41.90 1.98
CA THR A 660 29.82 -42.94 1.22
C THR A 660 30.14 -42.46 -0.19
N ARG A 661 31.26 -42.92 -0.75
CA ARG A 661 31.72 -42.59 -2.10
C ARG A 661 31.62 -43.83 -2.99
N LYS A 662 30.97 -43.70 -4.15
CA LYS A 662 30.86 -44.75 -5.17
C LYS A 662 31.25 -44.17 -6.52
N GLY A 663 32.50 -44.40 -6.92
CA GLY A 663 33.12 -43.69 -8.04
C GLY A 663 33.14 -42.17 -7.78
N SER A 664 32.78 -41.38 -8.79
CA SER A 664 32.73 -39.91 -8.68
C SER A 664 31.58 -39.38 -7.80
N LYS A 665 30.59 -40.21 -7.45
CA LYS A 665 29.37 -39.80 -6.75
C LYS A 665 29.45 -40.04 -5.24
N ILE A 666 29.05 -39.04 -4.46
CA ILE A 666 28.80 -39.13 -3.01
C ILE A 666 27.32 -39.46 -2.80
N ASN A 667 27.05 -40.40 -1.89
CA ASN A 667 25.72 -40.69 -1.37
C ASN A 667 25.77 -40.51 0.15
N ALA A 668 24.86 -39.72 0.69
CA ALA A 668 24.87 -39.32 2.09
C ALA A 668 23.46 -39.36 2.70
N THR A 669 23.42 -39.41 4.03
CA THR A 669 22.22 -39.28 4.85
C THR A 669 22.46 -38.20 5.88
N PHE A 670 21.54 -37.24 5.92
CA PHE A 670 21.53 -36.10 6.82
C PHE A 670 20.29 -36.21 7.71
N SER A 671 20.43 -36.06 9.02
CA SER A 671 19.31 -35.94 9.94
C SER A 671 19.15 -34.48 10.30
N CYS A 672 18.00 -33.89 9.98
CA CYS A 672 17.58 -32.61 10.56
C CYS A 672 16.72 -32.91 11.78
N GLN A 673 16.84 -32.10 12.82
CA GLN A 673 16.10 -32.23 14.06
C GLN A 673 15.55 -30.86 14.44
N ASN A 674 14.32 -30.82 14.94
CA ASN A 674 13.84 -29.68 15.69
C ASN A 674 14.19 -29.92 17.17
N THR A 675 15.20 -29.25 17.69
CA THR A 675 15.60 -29.24 19.11
C THR A 675 14.76 -28.28 19.94
N GLY A 676 13.98 -27.41 19.29
CA GLY A 676 13.18 -26.36 19.88
C GLY A 676 11.90 -26.86 20.54
N SER A 677 11.23 -25.94 21.22
CA SER A 677 10.07 -26.23 22.07
C SER A 677 8.71 -26.13 21.35
N ALA A 678 8.65 -25.46 20.19
CA ALA A 678 7.48 -25.45 19.31
C ALA A 678 7.72 -26.23 18.00
N ALA A 679 6.64 -26.45 17.25
CA ALA A 679 6.72 -27.02 15.91
C ALA A 679 7.23 -25.99 14.92
N ALA A 680 8.29 -26.33 14.18
CA ALA A 680 8.71 -25.57 13.02
C ALA A 680 7.64 -25.59 11.93
N GLY A 681 7.51 -24.49 11.21
CA GLY A 681 6.82 -24.44 9.92
C GLY A 681 7.53 -25.29 8.86
N SER A 682 7.13 -25.19 7.60
CA SER A 682 7.88 -25.82 6.51
C SER A 682 9.10 -24.96 6.14
N PHE A 683 10.28 -25.56 6.10
CA PHE A 683 11.56 -24.89 5.83
C PHE A 683 12.32 -25.56 4.66
N MET A 684 13.44 -24.95 4.25
CA MET A 684 14.25 -25.41 3.11
C MET A 684 15.67 -25.78 3.52
N ILE A 685 16.08 -27.04 3.30
CA ILE A 685 17.48 -27.44 3.47
C ILE A 685 18.21 -27.37 2.12
N ARG A 686 19.31 -26.60 2.08
CA ARG A 686 20.20 -26.47 0.90
C ARG A 686 21.51 -27.23 1.11
N PHE A 687 21.85 -28.11 0.16
CA PHE A 687 23.03 -28.97 0.22
C PHE A 687 24.10 -28.58 -0.79
N TYR A 688 25.32 -28.36 -0.29
CA TYR A 688 26.46 -27.87 -1.06
C TYR A 688 27.66 -28.79 -0.99
N PHE A 689 28.49 -28.76 -2.04
CA PHE A 689 29.90 -29.13 -1.94
C PHE A 689 30.77 -27.87 -1.83
N SER A 690 31.72 -27.85 -0.89
CA SER A 690 32.55 -26.67 -0.61
C SER A 690 34.04 -27.01 -0.51
N ARG A 691 34.88 -25.99 -0.64
CA ARG A 691 36.34 -26.02 -0.39
C ARG A 691 36.69 -25.81 1.08
N LYS A 692 35.79 -25.16 1.84
CA LYS A 692 35.92 -24.83 3.26
C LYS A 692 34.80 -25.52 4.05
N ALA A 693 34.89 -25.53 5.38
CA ALA A 693 33.83 -25.99 6.27
C ALA A 693 32.68 -24.97 6.43
N SER A 694 32.38 -24.21 5.38
CA SER A 694 31.29 -23.21 5.36
C SER A 694 30.74 -23.04 3.94
N ALA A 695 29.46 -22.66 3.85
CA ALA A 695 28.80 -22.27 2.60
C ALA A 695 29.23 -20.84 2.19
N GLY A 696 28.96 -20.46 0.94
CA GLY A 696 29.32 -19.15 0.39
C GLY A 696 29.57 -19.19 -1.13
N SER A 697 29.93 -18.05 -1.72
CA SER A 697 30.04 -17.81 -3.18
C SER A 697 31.00 -18.72 -3.97
N LYS A 698 31.72 -19.61 -3.30
CA LYS A 698 32.67 -20.59 -3.90
C LYS A 698 32.27 -22.05 -3.63
N SER A 699 31.04 -22.27 -3.16
CA SER A 699 30.41 -23.57 -2.91
C SER A 699 29.44 -23.90 -4.06
N THR A 700 29.33 -25.17 -4.43
CA THR A 700 28.40 -25.64 -5.46
C THR A 700 27.18 -26.26 -4.80
N LEU A 701 26.01 -25.62 -4.93
CA LEU A 701 24.72 -26.21 -4.58
C LEU A 701 24.49 -27.43 -5.48
N PHE A 702 24.06 -28.57 -4.90
CA PHE A 702 23.76 -29.78 -5.67
C PHE A 702 22.38 -30.39 -5.37
N LYS A 703 21.72 -29.97 -4.29
CA LYS A 703 20.35 -30.36 -3.96
C LYS A 703 19.72 -29.32 -3.03
N SER A 704 18.48 -28.96 -3.30
CA SER A 704 17.58 -28.32 -2.33
C SER A 704 16.46 -29.28 -1.98
N GLN A 705 16.01 -29.26 -0.73
CA GLN A 705 14.97 -30.14 -0.23
C GLN A 705 14.12 -29.40 0.80
N SER A 706 12.85 -29.15 0.46
CA SER A 706 11.87 -28.71 1.45
C SER A 706 11.61 -29.83 2.45
N VAL A 707 11.44 -29.43 3.71
CA VAL A 707 10.98 -30.23 4.83
C VAL A 707 9.64 -29.63 5.26
N GLY A 708 8.62 -30.46 5.46
CA GLY A 708 7.33 -30.02 5.99
C GLY A 708 7.43 -29.66 7.48
N ALA A 709 6.32 -29.21 8.08
CA ALA A 709 6.31 -28.86 9.50
C ALA A 709 6.92 -29.97 10.38
N LEU A 710 7.88 -29.59 11.23
CA LEU A 710 8.64 -30.51 12.07
C LEU A 710 8.32 -30.22 13.53
N ALA A 711 7.56 -31.12 14.18
CA ALA A 711 7.16 -30.97 15.57
C ALA A 711 8.37 -30.84 16.52
N ALA A 712 8.18 -30.18 17.67
CA ALA A 712 9.18 -30.06 18.73
C ALA A 712 9.79 -31.44 19.08
N GLY A 713 11.12 -31.53 19.16
CA GLY A 713 11.86 -32.77 19.41
C GLY A 713 11.88 -33.79 18.26
N ALA A 714 11.18 -33.56 17.15
CA ALA A 714 11.11 -34.51 16.04
C ALA A 714 12.35 -34.43 15.12
N SER A 715 12.57 -35.45 14.29
CA SER A 715 13.69 -35.49 13.33
C SER A 715 13.31 -36.12 12.01
N VAL A 716 13.93 -35.67 10.92
CA VAL A 716 13.76 -36.20 9.57
C VAL A 716 15.10 -36.60 8.95
N ALA A 717 15.16 -37.82 8.39
CA ALA A 717 16.34 -38.35 7.73
C ALA A 717 16.26 -38.22 6.20
N LEU A 718 17.08 -37.34 5.63
CA LEU A 718 17.14 -37.06 4.20
C LEU A 718 18.29 -37.81 3.52
N LYS A 719 18.00 -38.53 2.44
CA LYS A 719 19.01 -39.19 1.59
C LYS A 719 19.33 -38.29 0.40
N VAL A 720 20.58 -37.84 0.32
CA VAL A 720 21.05 -36.93 -0.74
C VAL A 720 22.23 -37.54 -1.50
N SER A 721 22.40 -37.16 -2.76
CA SER A 721 23.52 -37.63 -3.57
C SER A 721 23.95 -36.60 -4.61
N GLY A 722 25.24 -36.54 -4.91
CA GLY A 722 25.81 -35.55 -5.82
C GLY A 722 27.25 -35.86 -6.21
N THR A 723 27.76 -35.18 -7.22
CA THR A 723 29.10 -35.43 -7.80
C THR A 723 30.03 -34.25 -7.49
N PRO A 724 30.91 -34.33 -6.48
CA PRO A 724 31.89 -33.28 -6.19
C PRO A 724 33.01 -33.23 -7.24
N THR A 725 33.56 -32.04 -7.49
CA THR A 725 34.82 -31.88 -8.22
C THR A 725 36.02 -32.25 -7.35
N SER A 726 37.19 -32.46 -7.95
CA SER A 726 38.46 -32.69 -7.23
C SER A 726 38.88 -31.53 -6.30
N LYS A 727 38.27 -30.34 -6.45
CA LYS A 727 38.54 -29.18 -5.60
C LYS A 727 37.70 -29.20 -4.33
N HIS A 728 36.55 -29.89 -4.30
CA HIS A 728 35.67 -29.92 -3.13
C HIS A 728 36.23 -30.84 -2.03
N LYS A 729 36.18 -30.35 -0.78
CA LYS A 729 36.69 -31.04 0.42
C LYS A 729 35.60 -31.31 1.45
N TYR A 730 34.46 -30.62 1.36
CA TYR A 730 33.36 -30.69 2.31
C TYR A 730 32.03 -30.89 1.60
N ILE A 731 31.11 -31.58 2.27
CA ILE A 731 29.67 -31.54 2.04
C ILE A 731 29.04 -30.72 3.16
N ILE A 732 28.06 -29.89 2.85
CA ILE A 732 27.42 -28.96 3.79
C ILE A 732 25.92 -29.04 3.61
N ALA A 733 25.19 -29.08 4.71
CA ALA A 733 23.78 -28.76 4.76
C ALA A 733 23.65 -27.38 5.41
N VAL A 734 22.86 -26.50 4.83
CA VAL A 734 22.33 -25.32 5.51
C VAL A 734 20.86 -25.66 5.73
N VAL A 735 20.50 -25.85 6.99
CA VAL A 735 19.11 -25.93 7.45
C VAL A 735 18.54 -24.50 7.48
N ASP A 736 17.22 -24.42 7.51
CA ASP A 736 16.39 -23.31 7.05
C ASP A 736 17.07 -22.22 6.20
N ALA A 737 17.57 -22.60 5.02
CA ALA A 737 18.46 -21.77 4.21
C ALA A 737 17.76 -20.61 3.46
N LEU A 738 16.64 -20.13 4.01
CA LEU A 738 15.79 -19.03 3.58
C LEU A 738 15.29 -18.17 4.76
N ASP A 739 15.66 -18.49 6.01
CA ASP A 739 15.27 -17.79 7.24
C ASP A 739 13.72 -17.65 7.34
N ALA A 740 13.01 -18.75 7.09
CA ALA A 740 11.56 -18.86 6.95
C ALA A 740 10.84 -19.38 8.22
N VAL A 741 11.58 -19.93 9.17
CA VAL A 741 11.18 -20.32 10.51
C VAL A 741 12.00 -19.46 11.47
N PHE A 742 11.35 -18.88 12.47
CA PHE A 742 12.06 -18.20 13.56
C PHE A 742 12.61 -19.26 14.52
N GLU A 743 13.91 -19.20 14.83
CA GLU A 743 14.61 -20.23 15.61
C GLU A 743 15.23 -19.72 16.93
N ASP A 744 15.50 -20.63 17.87
CA ASP A 744 16.20 -20.32 19.14
C ASP A 744 17.72 -20.04 18.94
N ASP A 745 18.42 -20.79 18.06
CA ASP A 745 19.84 -20.54 17.70
C ASP A 745 20.13 -20.60 16.18
N GLU A 746 19.88 -19.48 15.50
CA GLU A 746 20.23 -19.27 14.08
C GLU A 746 21.71 -19.52 13.71
N SER A 747 22.63 -19.61 14.69
CA SER A 747 24.06 -19.81 14.41
C SER A 747 24.45 -21.26 14.11
N ASP A 748 23.57 -22.20 14.46
CA ASP A 748 23.76 -23.65 14.38
C ASP A 748 23.34 -24.24 13.00
N ASN A 749 22.49 -23.53 12.26
CA ASN A 749 21.86 -23.91 10.99
C ASN A 749 22.83 -24.38 9.85
N THR A 750 24.16 -24.21 9.97
CA THR A 750 25.15 -24.63 8.94
C THR A 750 26.04 -25.81 9.36
N ILE A 751 25.73 -27.01 8.86
CA ILE A 751 26.37 -28.26 9.25
C ILE A 751 27.29 -28.83 8.15
N ALA A 752 28.60 -28.64 8.34
CA ALA A 752 29.66 -29.07 7.42
C ALA A 752 30.34 -30.39 7.84
N ARG A 753 30.63 -31.27 6.87
CA ARG A 753 31.42 -32.50 7.07
C ARG A 753 32.44 -32.69 5.96
N ARG A 754 33.67 -33.11 6.33
CA ARG A 754 34.73 -33.41 5.36
C ARG A 754 34.38 -34.64 4.54
N LEU A 755 34.60 -34.59 3.23
CA LEU A 755 34.34 -35.70 2.31
C LEU A 755 35.37 -36.84 2.50
N PRO A 756 34.96 -38.11 2.36
CA PRO A 756 35.85 -39.28 2.33
C PRO A 756 36.59 -39.41 0.98
#